data_AF-A0AAV7INP6-F1
#
_entry.id   AF-A0AAV7INP6-F1
#
_cell.length_a   1.000
_cell.length_b   1.000
_cell.length_c   1.000
_cell.angle_alpha   90.00
_cell.angle_beta   90.00
_cell.angle_gamma   90.00
#
_symmetry.space_group_name_H-M   'P 1'
#
loop_
_entity.id
_entity.type
_entity.pdbx_description
1 polymer ?
#
loop_
_entity_poly.entity_id
_entity_poly.type
_entity_poly.pdbx_seq_one_letter_code
_entity_poly.pdbx_strand_id
1 'polypeptide(L)'
;MNNEEPALKKARQSILSNHVESVELQDIFRKHWSNHMSFKSDDLEIISEPFRVCKISNFIKNEQFMEDLKSELSEVQSKRIMLDLYQLEQTSDLGNHLIDSIEVFHRTFRTDMVKWMQQNTSIELNSTISMTGSCYYDTDYLLCHDDNMSDRKIAFIFYLMSNWTAADGGTLDLFDTDEKGLPRKIVRSLVPEYNSLVFFEVSNHSYHQVAEITSNLSRWSINGWFHGPKIENLPPRPQIEYKWLIPMDDDQDLTAWITDTYLCPGIVAGIKEDVEKQSYAYIAQFLKAEVYEKLSKEITDDSIKWNKVGPANLRNYEVADESSLPGTLKKFYKLFRSLPFFQLLKNYTELDLIPDNENMKPRMTIELQRWSKGCYTLICDNYCDEDVDEEQINGCHVVDSKHTLGSQDSVDNGDDSDGGAADEDTTDENHDNDEAEDDKVSPNNREESKLQKQCNDLKIESVDFSTKMMNDKKEEKSIGNDGGNNGSREDDGFNDDNVLRSILKDIKPKVDRQDESEEASCSKSEDFFKRSPPLHPDSEDPDVSDIGDYLSGSSRSSEDGDDRDNVDEIDDYDDSNIEPGTLDVIMQFNTMHVSESETIDYLDPKEQDSALIHITPQDNHLCLVYKELSTCRLHKYVNHYFEGYYYNLICTYRE
;
A
#
# COMPACT_ATOMS: atom_id res chain seq x y z
N MET A 1 -47.56 -19.87 61.11
CA MET A 1 -46.46 -18.90 61.00
C MET A 1 -45.34 -19.58 60.25
N ASN A 2 -45.23 -19.34 58.95
CA ASN A 2 -44.01 -19.57 58.19
C ASN A 2 -43.81 -18.27 57.39
N ASN A 3 -42.96 -17.40 57.94
CA ASN A 3 -42.44 -16.24 57.22
C ASN A 3 -41.37 -16.77 56.27
N GLU A 4 -41.66 -16.77 54.96
CA GLU A 4 -40.60 -16.77 53.97
C GLU A 4 -40.10 -15.32 53.84
N GLU A 5 -38.90 -15.08 54.34
CA GLU A 5 -38.13 -13.87 54.05
C GLU A 5 -37.88 -13.79 52.53
N PRO A 6 -38.12 -12.64 51.88
CA PRO A 6 -37.70 -12.47 50.50
C PRO A 6 -36.17 -12.44 50.47
N ALA A 7 -35.57 -13.36 49.71
CA ALA A 7 -34.14 -13.39 49.44
C ALA A 7 -33.67 -12.01 48.99
N LEU A 8 -32.81 -11.37 49.79
CA LEU A 8 -32.10 -10.15 49.46
C LEU A 8 -31.40 -10.37 48.11
N LYS A 9 -31.90 -9.71 47.05
CA LYS A 9 -31.17 -9.57 45.79
C LYS A 9 -29.80 -8.98 46.13
N LYS A 10 -28.73 -9.77 46.02
CA LYS A 10 -27.36 -9.24 46.07
C LYS A 10 -27.30 -8.06 45.11
N ALA A 11 -27.01 -6.87 45.62
CA ALA A 11 -26.80 -5.70 44.78
C ALA A 11 -25.70 -6.05 43.77
N ARG A 12 -25.99 -5.93 42.47
CA ARG A 12 -24.98 -6.08 41.42
C ARG A 12 -23.89 -5.07 41.70
N GLN A 13 -22.69 -5.53 42.02
CA GLN A 13 -21.56 -4.65 42.26
C GLN A 13 -21.00 -4.28 40.89
N SER A 14 -21.31 -3.07 40.42
CA SER A 14 -20.77 -2.50 39.19
C SER A 14 -19.24 -2.52 39.22
N ILE A 15 -18.57 -2.81 38.10
CA ILE A 15 -17.10 -2.72 37.99
C ILE A 15 -16.62 -1.30 37.67
N LEU A 16 -17.53 -0.44 37.20
CA LEU A 16 -17.22 0.95 36.83
C LEU A 16 -16.86 1.77 38.06
N SER A 17 -15.98 2.75 37.86
CA SER A 17 -15.66 3.73 38.88
C SER A 17 -16.83 4.65 39.21
N ASN A 18 -16.91 5.06 40.48
CA ASN A 18 -18.04 5.83 40.99
C ASN A 18 -18.25 7.16 40.25
N HIS A 19 -17.18 7.78 39.73
CA HIS A 19 -17.29 9.03 38.96
C HIS A 19 -17.97 8.81 37.60
N VAL A 20 -17.78 7.66 36.95
CA VAL A 20 -18.42 7.32 35.67
C VAL A 20 -19.94 7.26 35.81
N GLU A 21 -20.41 6.71 36.95
CA GLU A 21 -21.83 6.61 37.29
C GLU A 21 -22.40 7.89 37.91
N SER A 22 -21.55 8.87 38.23
CA SER A 22 -21.99 10.10 38.88
C SER A 22 -22.83 10.98 37.96
N VAL A 23 -23.86 11.60 38.53
CA VAL A 23 -24.73 12.55 37.80
C VAL A 23 -23.93 13.76 37.32
N GLU A 24 -22.97 14.22 38.13
CA GLU A 24 -22.13 15.38 37.82
C GLU A 24 -21.27 15.16 36.56
N LEU A 25 -20.54 14.05 36.47
CA LEU A 25 -19.72 13.74 35.30
C LEU A 25 -20.59 13.58 34.05
N GLN A 26 -21.73 12.89 34.16
CA GLN A 26 -22.65 12.71 33.04
C GLN A 26 -23.28 14.03 32.57
N ASP A 27 -23.62 14.95 33.48
CA ASP A 27 -24.13 16.28 33.13
C ASP A 27 -23.07 17.12 32.40
N ILE A 28 -21.83 17.09 32.90
CA ILE A 28 -20.69 17.75 32.23
C ILE A 28 -20.51 17.14 30.83
N PHE A 29 -20.47 15.82 30.74
CA PHE A 29 -20.32 15.13 29.46
C PHE A 29 -21.44 15.51 28.48
N ARG A 30 -22.71 15.36 28.86
CA ARG A 30 -23.86 15.69 28.01
C ARG A 30 -23.80 17.12 27.51
N LYS A 31 -23.49 18.07 28.40
CA LYS A 31 -23.39 19.49 28.06
C LYS A 31 -22.30 19.70 27.00
N HIS A 32 -21.12 19.14 27.18
CA HIS A 32 -20.01 19.37 26.26
C HIS A 32 -20.16 18.61 24.94
N TRP A 33 -20.61 17.36 25.00
CA TRP A 33 -20.84 16.49 23.84
C TRP A 33 -21.93 17.04 22.90
N SER A 34 -23.07 17.48 23.44
CA SER A 34 -24.17 18.04 22.65
C SER A 34 -23.85 19.41 22.05
N ASN A 35 -23.11 20.25 22.78
CA ASN A 35 -22.72 21.59 22.31
C ASN A 35 -21.44 21.61 21.46
N HIS A 36 -20.86 20.44 21.15
CA HIS A 36 -19.62 20.33 20.37
C HIS A 36 -18.47 21.15 21.00
N MET A 37 -18.36 21.09 22.32
CA MET A 37 -17.38 21.86 23.09
C MET A 37 -16.34 20.95 23.72
N SER A 38 -15.07 21.19 23.45
CA SER A 38 -13.99 20.51 24.15
C SER A 38 -14.01 20.78 25.67
N PHE A 39 -13.57 19.80 26.46
CA PHE A 39 -13.47 19.86 27.92
C PHE A 39 -12.31 19.01 28.41
N LYS A 40 -11.65 19.40 29.49
CA LYS A 40 -10.61 18.57 30.11
C LYS A 40 -10.57 18.75 31.62
N SER A 41 -10.51 17.62 32.31
CA SER A 41 -10.33 17.45 33.75
C SER A 41 -9.46 16.21 33.99
N ASP A 42 -9.19 15.86 35.25
CA ASP A 42 -8.37 14.70 35.60
C ASP A 42 -9.02 13.37 35.17
N ASP A 43 -10.35 13.26 35.24
CA ASP A 43 -11.08 12.02 34.96
C ASP A 43 -11.77 11.98 33.59
N LEU A 44 -11.88 13.13 32.90
CA LEU A 44 -12.64 13.29 31.66
C LEU A 44 -11.98 14.28 30.70
N GLU A 45 -11.75 13.86 29.46
CA GLU A 45 -11.36 14.70 28.33
C GLU A 45 -12.34 14.51 27.17
N ILE A 46 -12.92 15.60 26.67
CA ILE A 46 -13.79 15.66 25.50
C ILE A 46 -13.09 16.53 24.47
N ILE A 47 -12.95 15.99 23.27
CA ILE A 47 -12.32 16.63 22.12
C ILE A 47 -13.43 16.81 21.09
N SER A 48 -13.65 18.04 20.66
CA SER A 48 -14.70 18.38 19.68
C SER A 48 -14.20 18.36 18.23
N GLU A 49 -12.89 18.48 18.03
CA GLU A 49 -12.23 18.62 16.73
C GLU A 49 -11.05 17.62 16.63
N PRO A 50 -10.82 16.93 15.50
CA PRO A 50 -11.53 17.07 14.22
C PRO A 50 -12.91 16.40 14.19
N PHE A 51 -13.20 15.54 15.17
CA PHE A 51 -14.51 14.97 15.44
C PHE A 51 -14.63 14.66 16.94
N ARG A 52 -15.83 14.30 17.39
CA ARG A 52 -16.13 14.10 18.80
C ARG A 52 -15.47 12.83 19.34
N VAL A 53 -14.48 13.01 20.21
CA VAL A 53 -13.81 11.94 20.96
C VAL A 53 -13.95 12.22 22.45
N CYS A 54 -14.16 11.17 23.24
CA CYS A 54 -14.17 11.24 24.69
C CYS A 54 -13.17 10.24 25.26
N LYS A 55 -12.46 10.65 26.31
CA LYS A 55 -11.63 9.80 27.14
C LYS A 55 -12.11 9.91 28.59
N ILE A 56 -12.35 8.77 29.21
CA ILE A 56 -12.65 8.64 30.64
C ILE A 56 -11.48 7.89 31.29
N SER A 57 -10.77 8.56 32.19
CA SER A 57 -9.67 7.97 32.96
C SER A 57 -10.19 7.23 34.20
N ASN A 58 -9.39 6.28 34.69
CA ASN A 58 -9.73 5.43 35.84
C ASN A 58 -11.09 4.74 35.71
N PHE A 59 -11.39 4.20 34.52
CA PHE A 59 -12.73 3.74 34.14
C PHE A 59 -13.25 2.58 35.00
N ILE A 60 -12.38 1.62 35.34
CA ILE A 60 -12.68 0.49 36.22
C ILE A 60 -12.12 0.74 37.63
N LYS A 61 -12.91 0.43 38.66
CA LYS A 61 -12.57 0.79 40.04
C LYS A 61 -11.60 -0.15 40.74
N ASN A 62 -11.55 -1.41 40.30
CA ASN A 62 -10.83 -2.48 40.99
C ASN A 62 -9.58 -2.83 40.17
N GLU A 63 -8.41 -2.55 40.74
CA GLU A 63 -7.12 -2.85 40.13
C GLU A 63 -6.88 -4.36 39.96
N GLN A 64 -7.30 -5.19 40.92
CA GLN A 64 -7.22 -6.65 40.77
C GLN A 64 -8.03 -7.14 39.57
N PHE A 65 -9.23 -6.57 39.36
CA PHE A 65 -10.04 -6.92 38.20
C PHE A 65 -9.33 -6.55 36.88
N MET A 66 -8.57 -5.44 36.86
CA MET A 66 -7.78 -5.06 35.69
C MET A 66 -6.64 -6.04 35.40
N GLU A 67 -5.96 -6.53 36.45
CA GLU A 67 -4.92 -7.55 36.33
C GLU A 67 -5.50 -8.88 35.85
N ASP A 68 -6.60 -9.32 36.46
CA ASP A 68 -7.31 -10.55 36.12
C ASP A 68 -7.79 -10.49 34.66
N LEU A 69 -8.44 -9.40 34.25
CA LEU A 69 -8.91 -9.19 32.87
C LEU A 69 -7.77 -9.25 31.85
N LYS A 70 -6.62 -8.64 32.15
CA LYS A 70 -5.45 -8.68 31.27
C LYS A 70 -4.85 -10.09 31.19
N SER A 71 -4.78 -10.80 32.32
CA SER A 71 -4.28 -12.17 32.38
C SER A 71 -5.17 -13.09 31.54
N GLU A 72 -6.48 -13.04 31.75
CA GLU A 72 -7.46 -13.82 30.99
C GLU A 72 -7.39 -13.49 29.49
N LEU A 73 -7.29 -12.22 29.12
CA LEU A 73 -7.18 -11.80 27.72
C LEU A 73 -5.96 -12.41 27.02
N SER A 74 -4.83 -12.55 27.73
CA SER A 74 -3.61 -13.16 27.19
C SER A 74 -3.70 -14.67 26.99
N GLU A 75 -4.70 -15.32 27.57
CA GLU A 75 -4.96 -16.77 27.41
C GLU A 75 -5.96 -17.05 26.28
N VAL A 76 -6.69 -16.04 25.80
CA VAL A 76 -7.60 -16.19 24.65
C VAL A 76 -6.78 -16.42 23.38
N GLN A 77 -7.22 -17.37 22.56
CA GLN A 77 -6.56 -17.66 21.29
C GLN A 77 -6.56 -16.41 20.39
N SER A 78 -5.36 -15.98 20.00
CA SER A 78 -5.15 -14.89 19.06
C SER A 78 -4.55 -15.38 17.74
N LYS A 79 -4.69 -14.55 16.71
CA LYS A 79 -4.04 -14.72 15.41
C LYS A 79 -3.21 -13.47 15.13
N ARG A 80 -1.98 -13.67 14.64
CA ARG A 80 -1.18 -12.61 14.05
C ARG A 80 -1.77 -12.27 12.68
N ILE A 81 -2.15 -11.02 12.48
CA ILE A 81 -2.68 -10.51 11.22
C ILE A 81 -1.68 -9.51 10.66
N MET A 82 -1.40 -9.60 9.37
CA MET A 82 -0.53 -8.68 8.64
C MET A 82 -1.19 -8.40 7.30
N LEU A 83 -1.83 -7.24 7.20
CA LEU A 83 -2.45 -6.70 5.99
C LEU A 83 -1.79 -5.36 5.66
N ASP A 84 -2.13 -4.79 4.51
CA ASP A 84 -1.70 -3.45 4.12
C ASP A 84 -2.12 -2.40 5.16
N LEU A 85 -3.37 -2.46 5.63
CA LEU A 85 -3.94 -1.50 6.59
C LEU A 85 -3.35 -1.64 7.99
N TYR A 86 -3.03 -2.87 8.44
CA TYR A 86 -2.60 -3.11 9.80
C TYR A 86 -1.79 -4.38 9.99
N GLN A 87 -0.96 -4.36 11.03
CA GLN A 87 -0.35 -5.57 11.58
C GLN A 87 -0.44 -5.57 13.10
N LEU A 88 -1.01 -6.63 13.66
CA LEU A 88 -1.22 -6.80 15.10
C LEU A 88 -1.59 -8.26 15.44
N GLU A 89 -1.57 -8.62 16.72
CA GLU A 89 -2.23 -9.83 17.21
C GLU A 89 -3.64 -9.51 17.70
N GLN A 90 -4.62 -10.25 17.20
CA GLN A 90 -6.03 -10.07 17.54
C GLN A 90 -6.66 -11.36 18.03
N THR A 91 -7.51 -11.29 19.06
CA THR A 91 -8.35 -12.41 19.49
C THR A 91 -9.54 -12.58 18.56
N SER A 92 -10.19 -13.74 18.60
CA SER A 92 -11.60 -13.85 18.21
C SER A 92 -12.48 -12.87 19.01
N ASP A 93 -13.73 -12.65 18.56
CA ASP A 93 -14.70 -11.85 19.31
C ASP A 93 -14.87 -12.42 20.74
N LEU A 94 -14.69 -11.57 21.74
CA LEU A 94 -14.73 -11.93 23.16
C LEU A 94 -16.14 -12.32 23.63
N GLY A 95 -17.18 -11.98 22.85
CA GLY A 95 -18.54 -12.50 23.00
C GLY A 95 -18.61 -14.02 22.86
N ASN A 96 -17.62 -14.66 22.23
CA ASN A 96 -17.48 -16.12 22.14
C ASN A 96 -16.67 -16.73 23.31
N HIS A 97 -16.05 -15.90 24.15
CA HIS A 97 -15.14 -16.30 25.23
C HIS A 97 -15.57 -15.71 26.59
N LEU A 98 -16.81 -15.98 26.98
CA LEU A 98 -17.45 -15.41 28.18
C LEU A 98 -17.10 -16.20 29.45
N ILE A 99 -15.89 -16.00 29.97
CA ILE A 99 -15.41 -16.55 31.25
C ILE A 99 -14.98 -15.43 32.20
N ASP A 100 -15.13 -15.67 33.50
CA ASP A 100 -14.57 -14.87 34.60
C ASP A 100 -14.66 -13.33 34.41
N SER A 101 -13.54 -12.62 34.34
CA SER A 101 -13.49 -11.15 34.21
C SER A 101 -13.94 -10.68 32.83
N ILE A 102 -13.64 -11.44 31.77
CA ILE A 102 -14.14 -11.16 30.40
C ILE A 102 -15.66 -11.18 30.36
N GLU A 103 -16.34 -12.18 30.96
CA GLU A 103 -17.81 -12.23 31.02
C GLU A 103 -18.37 -10.99 31.72
N VAL A 104 -17.77 -10.60 32.84
CA VAL A 104 -18.21 -9.43 33.61
C VAL A 104 -18.01 -8.15 32.81
N PHE A 105 -16.86 -7.96 32.17
CA PHE A 105 -16.55 -6.79 31.36
C PHE A 105 -17.49 -6.69 30.14
N HIS A 106 -17.61 -7.76 29.36
CA HIS A 106 -18.49 -7.82 28.20
C HIS A 106 -19.96 -7.56 28.59
N ARG A 107 -20.44 -8.16 29.67
CA ARG A 107 -21.79 -7.92 30.20
C ARG A 107 -21.99 -6.46 30.61
N THR A 108 -21.02 -5.84 31.29
CA THR A 108 -21.08 -4.42 31.68
C THR A 108 -21.18 -3.52 30.45
N PHE A 109 -20.45 -3.83 29.37
CA PHE A 109 -20.58 -3.10 28.11
C PHE A 109 -21.97 -3.26 27.51
N ARG A 110 -22.45 -4.51 27.41
CA ARG A 110 -23.75 -4.85 26.82
C ARG A 110 -24.95 -4.29 27.58
N THR A 111 -24.83 -4.07 28.89
CA THR A 111 -25.95 -3.58 29.72
C THR A 111 -25.78 -2.14 30.18
N ASP A 112 -24.71 -1.86 30.91
CA ASP A 112 -24.57 -0.61 31.64
C ASP A 112 -24.03 0.48 30.71
N MET A 113 -23.04 0.15 29.89
CA MET A 113 -22.48 1.10 28.91
C MET A 113 -23.42 1.38 27.75
N VAL A 114 -24.17 0.41 27.21
CA VAL A 114 -25.21 0.71 26.19
C VAL A 114 -26.19 1.78 26.71
N LYS A 115 -26.68 1.62 27.95
CA LYS A 115 -27.58 2.62 28.55
C LYS A 115 -26.88 3.96 28.77
N TRP A 116 -25.66 3.93 29.29
CA TRP A 116 -24.86 5.13 29.50
C TRP A 116 -24.66 5.88 28.18
N MET A 117 -24.27 5.19 27.11
CA MET A 117 -24.05 5.78 25.79
C MET A 117 -25.35 6.37 25.25
N GLN A 118 -26.46 5.61 25.18
CA GLN A 118 -27.74 6.12 24.69
C GLN A 118 -28.22 7.38 25.43
N GLN A 119 -28.11 7.37 26.76
CA GLN A 119 -28.55 8.50 27.60
C GLN A 119 -27.68 9.74 27.44
N ASN A 120 -26.37 9.55 27.20
CA ASN A 120 -25.40 10.63 27.24
C ASN A 120 -25.03 11.18 25.86
N THR A 121 -25.03 10.36 24.81
CA THR A 121 -24.71 10.78 23.44
C THR A 121 -25.96 11.06 22.60
N SER A 122 -27.13 10.57 23.02
CA SER A 122 -28.38 10.56 22.23
C SER A 122 -28.30 9.74 20.93
N ILE A 123 -27.34 8.82 20.83
CA ILE A 123 -27.19 7.90 19.71
C ILE A 123 -28.03 6.65 19.95
N GLU A 124 -28.82 6.24 18.97
CA GLU A 124 -29.61 5.02 19.04
C GLU A 124 -28.72 3.78 18.85
N LEU A 125 -28.86 2.81 19.76
CA LEU A 125 -28.08 1.57 19.82
C LEU A 125 -29.02 0.37 19.92
N ASN A 126 -28.62 -0.77 19.33
CA ASN A 126 -29.42 -2.00 19.30
C ASN A 126 -28.96 -3.07 20.32
N SER A 127 -28.07 -2.69 21.25
CA SER A 127 -27.43 -3.57 22.26
C SER A 127 -26.48 -4.64 21.72
N THR A 128 -26.27 -4.73 20.40
CA THR A 128 -25.19 -5.52 19.81
C THR A 128 -23.87 -4.78 20.03
N ILE A 129 -22.85 -5.57 20.39
CA ILE A 129 -21.49 -5.11 20.61
C ILE A 129 -20.58 -6.15 19.99
N SER A 130 -19.68 -5.71 19.12
CA SER A 130 -18.48 -6.47 18.75
C SER A 130 -17.35 -6.02 19.66
N MET A 131 -16.56 -6.97 20.18
CA MET A 131 -15.52 -6.69 21.16
C MET A 131 -14.34 -7.65 20.98
N THR A 132 -13.16 -7.13 20.65
CA THR A 132 -11.95 -7.93 20.44
C THR A 132 -10.81 -7.45 21.34
N GLY A 133 -9.91 -8.37 21.68
CA GLY A 133 -8.61 -8.06 22.25
C GLY A 133 -7.60 -7.81 21.14
N SER A 134 -6.80 -6.75 21.29
CA SER A 134 -5.70 -6.42 20.39
C SER A 134 -4.39 -6.25 21.16
N CYS A 135 -3.32 -6.84 20.64
CA CYS A 135 -1.95 -6.67 21.12
C CYS A 135 -1.06 -6.18 19.96
N TYR A 136 -0.40 -5.04 20.18
CA TYR A 136 0.56 -4.44 19.26
C TYR A 136 1.97 -4.57 19.85
N TYR A 137 2.88 -5.15 19.09
CA TYR A 137 4.31 -5.25 19.37
C TYR A 137 5.09 -4.19 18.61
N ASP A 138 6.40 -4.15 18.83
CA ASP A 138 7.33 -3.34 18.04
C ASP A 138 7.07 -3.44 16.53
N THR A 139 7.09 -2.30 15.84
CA THR A 139 6.71 -2.08 14.43
C THR A 139 5.22 -2.20 14.10
N ASP A 140 4.36 -2.70 15.00
CA ASP A 140 2.93 -2.85 14.72
C ASP A 140 2.20 -1.51 14.58
N TYR A 141 1.16 -1.49 13.76
CA TYR A 141 0.37 -0.29 13.46
C TYR A 141 -1.03 -0.67 12.98
N LEU A 142 -1.91 0.32 12.95
CA LEU A 142 -3.19 0.29 12.21
C LEU A 142 -3.35 1.66 11.54
N LEU A 143 -3.23 1.73 10.21
CA LEU A 143 -3.16 2.98 9.44
C LEU A 143 -4.52 3.68 9.34
N CYS A 144 -4.54 4.83 8.67
CA CYS A 144 -5.69 5.74 8.62
C CYS A 144 -6.96 5.07 8.03
N HIS A 145 -8.02 5.00 8.84
CA HIS A 145 -9.35 4.48 8.48
C HIS A 145 -10.44 5.22 9.27
N ASP A 146 -11.72 5.04 8.94
CA ASP A 146 -12.84 5.79 9.56
C ASP A 146 -13.82 4.97 10.40
N ASP A 147 -13.66 3.64 10.45
CA ASP A 147 -14.60 2.68 11.05
C ASP A 147 -16.03 2.70 10.49
N ASN A 148 -16.27 3.41 9.39
CA ASN A 148 -17.60 3.72 8.90
C ASN A 148 -18.25 2.53 8.17
N MET A 149 -18.78 1.59 8.95
CA MET A 149 -19.58 0.46 8.50
C MET A 149 -21.06 0.66 8.86
N SER A 150 -21.97 0.07 8.07
CA SER A 150 -23.41 0.36 8.06
C SER A 150 -24.10 0.46 9.44
N ASP A 151 -23.73 -0.38 10.41
CA ASP A 151 -24.35 -0.48 11.73
C ASP A 151 -23.47 0.01 12.89
N ARG A 152 -22.20 0.33 12.67
CA ARG A 152 -21.30 0.85 13.71
C ARG A 152 -21.68 2.30 14.03
N LYS A 153 -21.85 2.61 15.32
CA LYS A 153 -22.25 3.96 15.77
C LYS A 153 -21.25 4.61 16.73
N ILE A 154 -20.68 3.83 17.64
CA ILE A 154 -19.69 4.34 18.60
C ILE A 154 -18.55 3.33 18.69
N ALA A 155 -17.35 3.73 18.25
CA ALA A 155 -16.15 2.96 18.45
C ALA A 155 -15.62 3.19 19.87
N PHE A 156 -15.01 2.18 20.48
CA PHE A 156 -14.38 2.29 21.78
C PHE A 156 -13.06 1.52 21.85
N ILE A 157 -12.16 2.01 22.70
CA ILE A 157 -10.86 1.42 22.99
C ILE A 157 -10.62 1.52 24.50
N PHE A 158 -10.35 0.38 25.13
CA PHE A 158 -10.04 0.27 26.54
C PHE A 158 -8.60 -0.21 26.72
N TYR A 159 -7.78 0.59 27.40
CA TYR A 159 -6.33 0.38 27.49
C TYR A 159 -5.90 -0.37 28.76
N LEU A 160 -5.07 -1.41 28.59
CA LEU A 160 -4.67 -2.36 29.64
C LEU A 160 -3.17 -2.34 29.99
N MET A 161 -2.40 -1.42 29.40
CA MET A 161 -0.96 -1.28 29.64
C MET A 161 -0.68 -0.15 30.65
N SER A 162 0.27 -0.37 31.55
CA SER A 162 0.77 0.66 32.48
C SER A 162 2.10 1.25 31.99
N ASN A 163 2.42 2.46 32.45
CA ASN A 163 3.67 3.18 32.13
C ASN A 163 3.92 3.46 30.64
N TRP A 164 2.87 3.60 29.83
CA TRP A 164 2.99 3.94 28.41
C TRP A 164 3.25 5.44 28.21
N THR A 165 4.15 5.79 27.31
CA THR A 165 4.53 7.18 27.01
C THR A 165 4.42 7.47 25.52
N ALA A 166 4.52 8.75 25.13
CA ALA A 166 4.56 9.12 23.72
C ALA A 166 5.78 8.56 22.97
N ALA A 167 6.87 8.23 23.67
CA ALA A 167 8.07 7.66 23.07
C ALA A 167 7.93 6.17 22.72
N ASP A 168 6.91 5.50 23.24
CA ASP A 168 6.61 4.11 22.93
C ASP A 168 5.81 3.96 21.61
N GLY A 169 5.35 5.08 21.04
CA GLY A 169 4.45 5.08 19.90
C GLY A 169 3.03 4.64 20.28
N GLY A 170 2.30 4.03 19.34
CA GLY A 170 0.97 3.46 19.64
C GLY A 170 -0.12 4.48 19.97
N THR A 171 0.08 5.75 19.61
CA THR A 171 -0.90 6.82 19.83
C THR A 171 -2.14 6.60 18.98
N LEU A 172 -3.31 6.95 19.53
CA LEU A 172 -4.51 7.12 18.71
C LEU A 172 -4.42 8.50 18.07
N ASP A 173 -4.09 8.52 16.79
CA ASP A 173 -3.96 9.74 16.01
C ASP A 173 -5.28 10.05 15.29
N LEU A 174 -5.69 11.32 15.29
CA LEU A 174 -6.91 11.81 14.66
C LEU A 174 -6.56 12.72 13.49
N PHE A 175 -7.19 12.51 12.34
CA PHE A 175 -6.95 13.26 11.13
C PHE A 175 -7.98 14.37 10.94
N ASP A 176 -7.54 15.51 10.42
CA ASP A 176 -8.45 16.46 9.78
C ASP A 176 -8.82 15.99 8.37
N THR A 177 -9.89 16.58 7.83
CA THR A 177 -10.34 16.34 6.46
C THR A 177 -10.18 17.58 5.59
N ASP A 178 -10.07 17.36 4.28
CA ASP A 178 -10.14 18.43 3.28
C ASP A 178 -11.59 18.79 2.91
N GLU A 179 -11.76 19.68 1.92
CA GLU A 179 -13.07 20.12 1.43
C GLU A 179 -13.91 18.99 0.80
N LYS A 180 -13.27 17.90 0.35
CA LYS A 180 -13.91 16.70 -0.19
C LYS A 180 -14.20 15.65 0.91
N GLY A 181 -13.84 15.91 2.16
CA GLY A 181 -14.03 14.99 3.29
C GLY A 181 -12.97 13.90 3.38
N LEU A 182 -11.85 14.00 2.66
CA LEU A 182 -10.76 13.02 2.68
C LEU A 182 -9.71 13.37 3.74
N PRO A 183 -9.10 12.37 4.41
CA PRO A 183 -8.17 12.61 5.50
C PRO A 183 -6.84 13.18 5.00
N ARG A 184 -6.40 14.26 5.65
CA ARG A 184 -5.21 15.00 5.24
C ARG A 184 -4.02 14.80 6.17
N LYS A 185 -4.10 15.28 7.40
CA LYS A 185 -2.97 15.18 8.36
C LYS A 185 -3.45 14.94 9.78
N ILE A 186 -2.56 14.35 10.56
CA ILE A 186 -2.75 14.18 12.00
C ILE A 186 -2.78 15.57 12.64
N VAL A 187 -3.87 15.87 13.35
CA VAL A 187 -4.05 17.13 14.09
C VAL A 187 -4.11 16.92 15.60
N ARG A 188 -4.29 15.67 16.04
CA ARG A 188 -4.32 15.29 17.46
C ARG A 188 -3.77 13.88 17.62
N SER A 189 -3.02 13.65 18.69
CA SER A 189 -2.49 12.33 19.08
C SER A 189 -2.79 12.09 20.55
N LEU A 190 -3.40 10.95 20.86
CA LEU A 190 -3.75 10.55 22.22
C LEU A 190 -2.85 9.40 22.65
N VAL A 191 -2.05 9.64 23.68
CA VAL A 191 -1.22 8.59 24.31
C VAL A 191 -2.14 7.62 25.06
N PRO A 192 -2.05 6.30 24.82
CA PRO A 192 -2.77 5.29 25.59
C PRO A 192 -2.51 5.45 27.08
N GLU A 193 -3.56 5.48 27.88
CA GLU A 193 -3.46 5.60 29.34
C GLU A 193 -4.09 4.37 29.98
N TYR A 194 -3.36 3.77 30.93
CA TYR A 194 -3.84 2.63 31.70
C TYR A 194 -5.24 2.88 32.29
N ASN A 195 -6.13 1.89 32.20
CA ASN A 195 -7.48 1.98 32.76
C ASN A 195 -8.27 3.19 32.25
N SER A 196 -8.05 3.59 30.99
CA SER A 196 -8.87 4.61 30.34
C SER A 196 -9.71 4.01 29.21
N LEU A 197 -10.94 4.49 29.11
CA LEU A 197 -11.84 4.22 27.99
C LEU A 197 -11.82 5.44 27.06
N VAL A 198 -11.42 5.23 25.81
CA VAL A 198 -11.60 6.20 24.73
C VAL A 198 -12.76 5.74 23.86
N PHE A 199 -13.64 6.65 23.47
CA PHE A 199 -14.71 6.35 22.51
C PHE A 199 -15.03 7.57 21.65
N PHE A 200 -15.55 7.31 20.45
CA PHE A 200 -15.94 8.35 19.51
C PHE A 200 -17.11 7.88 18.64
N GLU A 201 -17.85 8.86 18.12
CA GLU A 201 -18.92 8.58 17.15
C GLU A 201 -18.31 8.17 15.81
N VAL A 202 -18.81 7.07 15.26
CA VAL A 202 -18.44 6.60 13.93
C VAL A 202 -19.17 7.46 12.90
N SER A 203 -18.41 8.02 11.96
CA SER A 203 -18.92 8.87 10.89
C SER A 203 -18.03 8.76 9.65
N ASN A 204 -18.44 9.37 8.55
CA ASN A 204 -17.61 9.45 7.33
C ASN A 204 -16.39 10.39 7.46
N HIS A 205 -16.14 10.97 8.64
CA HIS A 205 -15.01 11.84 8.90
C HIS A 205 -14.23 11.43 10.17
N SER A 206 -14.56 10.31 10.81
CA SER A 206 -13.86 9.83 12.02
C SER A 206 -12.52 9.16 11.70
N TYR A 207 -11.73 9.78 10.83
CA TYR A 207 -10.45 9.23 10.38
C TYR A 207 -9.42 9.21 11.51
N HIS A 208 -8.90 8.02 11.78
CA HIS A 208 -7.95 7.79 12.85
C HIS A 208 -6.99 6.65 12.51
N GLN A 209 -5.92 6.52 13.29
CA GLN A 209 -4.97 5.42 13.19
C GLN A 209 -4.41 5.07 14.58
N VAL A 210 -3.83 3.88 14.72
CA VAL A 210 -2.88 3.56 15.78
C VAL A 210 -1.48 3.73 15.20
N ALA A 211 -0.76 4.74 15.69
CA ALA A 211 0.62 4.98 15.29
C ALA A 211 1.50 3.76 15.58
N GLU A 212 2.55 3.63 14.79
CA GLU A 212 3.54 2.56 14.96
C GLU A 212 4.04 2.45 16.41
N ILE A 213 4.16 1.23 16.92
CA ILE A 213 4.88 0.95 18.16
C ILE A 213 6.38 1.02 17.89
N THR A 214 7.09 1.78 18.71
CA THR A 214 8.55 2.02 18.54
C THR A 214 9.33 1.60 19.78
N SER A 215 8.73 0.76 20.62
CA SER A 215 9.37 0.17 21.79
C SER A 215 9.13 -1.34 21.87
N ASN A 216 9.95 -2.01 22.66
CA ASN A 216 9.84 -3.45 22.89
C ASN A 216 8.70 -3.84 23.85
N LEU A 217 7.79 -2.91 24.17
CA LEU A 217 6.64 -3.16 25.04
C LEU A 217 5.43 -3.60 24.21
N SER A 218 4.53 -4.36 24.83
CA SER A 218 3.27 -4.77 24.20
C SER A 218 2.12 -3.83 24.57
N ARG A 219 1.49 -3.24 23.57
CA ARG A 219 0.29 -2.40 23.71
C ARG A 219 -0.96 -3.26 23.66
N TRP A 220 -1.55 -3.50 24.84
CA TRP A 220 -2.79 -4.24 25.00
C TRP A 220 -4.02 -3.33 25.09
N SER A 221 -5.05 -3.64 24.31
CA SER A 221 -6.36 -3.01 24.40
C SER A 221 -7.50 -4.00 24.18
N ILE A 222 -8.67 -3.68 24.72
CA ILE A 222 -9.95 -4.24 24.27
C ILE A 222 -10.66 -3.15 23.48
N ASN A 223 -11.01 -3.41 22.23
CA ASN A 223 -11.65 -2.44 21.35
C ASN A 223 -12.87 -3.04 20.66
N GLY A 224 -13.71 -2.20 20.09
CA GLY A 224 -14.91 -2.65 19.41
C GLY A 224 -15.90 -1.53 19.16
N TRP A 225 -17.14 -1.91 18.87
CA TRP A 225 -18.20 -0.97 18.50
C TRP A 225 -19.48 -1.25 19.27
N PHE A 226 -20.19 -0.18 19.61
CA PHE A 226 -21.61 -0.24 19.90
C PHE A 226 -22.38 -0.08 18.58
N HIS A 227 -23.28 -1.02 18.30
CA HIS A 227 -24.02 -1.06 17.05
C HIS A 227 -25.39 -0.41 17.21
N GLY A 228 -25.94 0.08 16.10
CA GLY A 228 -27.26 0.68 16.01
C GLY A 228 -28.03 0.23 14.78
N PRO A 229 -29.08 0.96 14.39
CA PRO A 229 -29.78 0.69 13.15
C PRO A 229 -28.85 0.74 11.93
N LYS A 230 -28.97 -0.27 11.06
CA LYS A 230 -28.23 -0.36 9.79
C LYS A 230 -28.61 0.79 8.86
N ILE A 231 -27.61 1.38 8.23
CA ILE A 231 -27.78 2.34 7.14
C ILE A 231 -27.59 1.58 5.84
N GLU A 232 -28.65 1.44 5.03
CA GLU A 232 -28.62 0.62 3.82
C GLU A 232 -27.82 1.27 2.67
N ASN A 233 -27.77 2.60 2.58
CA ASN A 233 -27.11 3.32 1.50
C ASN A 233 -26.10 4.32 2.06
N LEU A 234 -24.88 3.87 2.33
CA LEU A 234 -23.77 4.77 2.62
C LEU A 234 -23.40 5.56 1.35
N PRO A 235 -23.07 6.86 1.45
CA PRO A 235 -22.61 7.62 0.30
C PRO A 235 -21.31 7.01 -0.26
N PRO A 236 -21.12 7.01 -1.59
CA PRO A 236 -19.88 6.52 -2.18
C PRO A 236 -18.70 7.37 -1.70
N ARG A 237 -17.54 6.73 -1.52
CA ARG A 237 -16.32 7.46 -1.18
C ARG A 237 -15.92 8.38 -2.35
N PRO A 238 -15.39 9.59 -2.08
CA PRO A 238 -14.90 10.46 -3.14
C PRO A 238 -13.84 9.75 -3.99
N GLN A 239 -13.95 9.85 -5.31
CA GLN A 239 -12.94 9.34 -6.24
C GLN A 239 -11.69 10.24 -6.24
N ILE A 240 -10.53 9.63 -6.45
CA ILE A 240 -9.28 10.37 -6.67
C ILE A 240 -9.17 10.70 -8.16
N GLU A 241 -8.97 11.98 -8.47
CA GLU A 241 -8.68 12.44 -9.82
C GLU A 241 -7.17 12.35 -10.09
N TYR A 242 -6.78 11.66 -11.17
CA TYR A 242 -5.39 11.62 -11.62
C TYR A 242 -5.16 12.62 -12.75
N LYS A 243 -4.01 13.30 -12.69
CA LYS A 243 -3.58 14.17 -13.77
C LYS A 243 -2.79 13.38 -14.81
N TRP A 244 -3.46 13.01 -15.89
CA TRP A 244 -2.84 12.34 -17.03
C TRP A 244 -2.12 13.35 -17.93
N LEU A 245 -0.90 12.99 -18.34
CA LEU A 245 -0.03 13.78 -19.21
C LEU A 245 0.05 13.14 -20.59
N ILE A 246 0.19 13.96 -21.62
CA ILE A 246 0.48 13.51 -22.98
C ILE A 246 2.00 13.40 -23.24
N PRO A 247 2.43 12.57 -24.20
CA PRO A 247 3.82 12.51 -24.64
C PRO A 247 4.32 13.88 -25.11
N MET A 248 5.57 14.19 -24.81
CA MET A 248 6.25 15.37 -25.32
C MET A 248 6.92 15.05 -26.65
N ASP A 249 6.64 15.88 -27.65
CA ASP A 249 7.39 15.93 -28.91
C ASP A 249 8.76 16.59 -28.68
N ASP A 250 9.64 15.82 -28.03
CA ASP A 250 11.01 16.19 -27.66
C ASP A 250 11.96 15.11 -28.15
N ASP A 251 12.89 15.48 -29.03
CA ASP A 251 13.86 14.59 -29.67
C ASP A 251 15.01 14.27 -28.69
N GLN A 252 14.71 13.39 -27.72
CA GLN A 252 15.68 12.90 -26.74
C GLN A 252 16.49 11.73 -27.31
N ASP A 253 17.82 11.88 -27.32
CA ASP A 253 18.74 10.81 -27.69
C ASP A 253 18.84 9.76 -26.57
N LEU A 254 18.15 8.63 -26.74
CA LEU A 254 18.16 7.50 -25.80
C LEU A 254 19.58 6.95 -25.55
N THR A 255 20.47 7.00 -26.53
CA THR A 255 21.84 6.47 -26.42
C THR A 255 22.69 7.28 -25.45
N ALA A 256 22.30 8.50 -25.10
CA ALA A 256 22.96 9.30 -24.06
C ALA A 256 22.64 8.83 -22.64
N TRP A 257 21.58 8.02 -22.45
CA TRP A 257 21.04 7.65 -21.14
C TRP A 257 21.09 6.15 -20.87
N ILE A 258 20.66 5.36 -21.85
CA ILE A 258 20.38 3.93 -21.71
C ILE A 258 21.60 3.12 -22.13
N THR A 259 21.87 2.03 -21.42
CA THR A 259 22.90 1.07 -21.79
C THR A 259 22.62 0.50 -23.19
N ASP A 260 23.59 0.64 -24.11
CA ASP A 260 23.41 0.40 -25.56
C ASP A 260 22.81 -0.98 -25.89
N THR A 261 23.10 -2.00 -25.06
CA THR A 261 22.54 -3.36 -25.18
C THR A 261 21.01 -3.36 -25.21
N TYR A 262 20.35 -2.49 -24.45
CA TYR A 262 18.89 -2.43 -24.34
C TYR A 262 18.20 -1.70 -25.50
N LEU A 263 19.00 -1.13 -26.41
CA LEU A 263 18.54 -0.55 -27.67
C LEU A 263 18.78 -1.50 -28.86
N CYS A 264 19.44 -2.64 -28.63
CA CYS A 264 19.72 -3.63 -29.67
C CYS A 264 18.45 -4.45 -30.01
N PRO A 265 18.08 -4.62 -31.29
CA PRO A 265 16.83 -5.29 -31.66
C PRO A 265 16.63 -6.69 -31.07
N GLY A 266 17.71 -7.49 -30.95
CA GLY A 266 17.62 -8.84 -30.39
C GLY A 266 17.32 -8.86 -28.89
N ILE A 267 17.81 -7.88 -28.13
CA ILE A 267 17.55 -7.76 -26.69
C ILE A 267 16.17 -7.16 -26.45
N VAL A 268 15.78 -6.15 -27.25
CA VAL A 268 14.43 -5.58 -27.24
C VAL A 268 13.39 -6.68 -27.46
N ALA A 269 13.60 -7.56 -28.44
CA ALA A 269 12.71 -8.70 -28.69
C ALA A 269 12.66 -9.70 -27.51
N GLY A 270 13.77 -9.91 -26.80
CA GLY A 270 13.80 -10.74 -25.60
C GLY A 270 13.02 -10.13 -24.43
N ILE A 271 13.19 -8.82 -24.17
CA ILE A 271 12.41 -8.10 -23.16
C ILE A 271 10.92 -8.19 -23.48
N LYS A 272 10.57 -8.01 -24.75
CA LYS A 272 9.19 -8.17 -25.22
C LYS A 272 8.62 -9.56 -24.91
N GLU A 273 9.38 -10.61 -25.23
CA GLU A 273 8.96 -11.99 -24.92
C GLU A 273 8.78 -12.23 -23.41
N ASP A 274 9.60 -11.60 -22.57
CA ASP A 274 9.48 -11.69 -21.11
C ASP A 274 8.19 -11.01 -20.63
N VAL A 275 7.90 -9.79 -21.09
CA VAL A 275 6.66 -9.06 -20.74
C VAL A 275 5.42 -9.81 -21.24
N GLU A 276 5.42 -10.35 -22.47
CA GLU A 276 4.29 -11.11 -23.00
C GLU A 276 3.98 -12.38 -22.19
N LYS A 277 5.02 -13.02 -21.64
CA LYS A 277 4.85 -14.29 -20.91
C LYS A 277 4.56 -14.11 -19.43
N GLN A 278 5.10 -13.06 -18.83
CA GLN A 278 5.11 -12.88 -17.38
C GLN A 278 4.34 -11.64 -16.93
N SER A 279 3.92 -10.77 -17.86
CA SER A 279 3.38 -9.44 -17.60
C SER A 279 4.35 -8.50 -16.87
N TYR A 280 5.62 -8.88 -16.73
CA TYR A 280 6.67 -8.02 -16.19
C TYR A 280 8.04 -8.32 -16.81
N ALA A 281 8.94 -7.36 -16.71
CA ALA A 281 10.36 -7.57 -17.03
C ALA A 281 11.24 -6.77 -16.08
N TYR A 282 12.41 -7.32 -15.78
CA TYR A 282 13.38 -6.75 -14.86
C TYR A 282 14.71 -6.51 -15.56
N ILE A 283 15.05 -5.24 -15.77
CA ILE A 283 16.14 -4.83 -16.65
C ILE A 283 17.26 -4.20 -15.83
N ALA A 284 18.33 -4.97 -15.60
CA ALA A 284 19.45 -4.57 -14.76
C ALA A 284 20.42 -3.59 -15.41
N GLN A 285 20.94 -2.64 -14.64
CA GLN A 285 21.89 -1.63 -15.15
C GLN A 285 21.36 -0.91 -16.39
N PHE A 286 20.07 -0.53 -16.33
CA PHE A 286 19.36 0.04 -17.48
C PHE A 286 20.00 1.36 -17.94
N LEU A 287 20.34 2.24 -16.99
CA LEU A 287 21.07 3.46 -17.30
C LEU A 287 22.57 3.20 -17.34
N LYS A 288 23.26 3.96 -18.19
CA LYS A 288 24.73 4.02 -18.20
C LYS A 288 25.24 4.39 -16.81
N ALA A 289 26.33 3.75 -16.36
CA ALA A 289 26.83 3.88 -15.00
C ALA A 289 27.10 5.34 -14.61
N GLU A 290 27.72 6.13 -15.50
CA GLU A 290 28.01 7.54 -15.26
C GLU A 290 26.75 8.42 -15.15
N VAL A 291 25.68 8.03 -15.84
CA VAL A 291 24.38 8.72 -15.79
C VAL A 291 23.71 8.42 -14.45
N TYR A 292 23.64 7.15 -14.08
CA TYR A 292 23.05 6.72 -12.81
C TYR A 292 23.78 7.35 -11.61
N GLU A 293 25.12 7.32 -11.58
CA GLU A 293 25.92 7.94 -10.52
C GLU A 293 25.64 9.44 -10.37
N LYS A 294 25.38 10.12 -11.49
CA LYS A 294 25.03 11.53 -11.47
C LYS A 294 23.63 11.76 -10.92
N LEU A 295 22.65 10.95 -11.35
CA LEU A 295 21.27 11.03 -10.88
C LEU A 295 21.14 10.71 -9.38
N SER A 296 21.81 9.66 -8.90
CA SER A 296 21.85 9.27 -7.48
C SER A 296 22.43 10.37 -6.59
N LYS A 297 23.33 11.22 -7.11
CA LYS A 297 23.80 12.43 -6.41
C LYS A 297 22.78 13.56 -6.46
N GLU A 298 22.27 13.89 -7.65
CA GLU A 298 21.34 15.02 -7.84
C GLU A 298 19.98 14.82 -7.14
N ILE A 299 19.52 13.58 -6.96
CA ILE A 299 18.24 13.28 -6.28
C ILE A 299 18.25 13.59 -4.77
N THR A 300 19.44 13.69 -4.18
CA THR A 300 19.63 14.04 -2.77
C THR A 300 19.85 15.54 -2.56
N ASP A 301 19.71 16.35 -3.61
CA ASP A 301 19.91 17.80 -3.56
C ASP A 301 18.81 18.48 -2.74
N ASP A 302 19.22 19.31 -1.77
CA ASP A 302 18.34 20.06 -0.86
C ASP A 302 17.48 21.11 -1.57
N SER A 303 17.78 21.46 -2.82
CA SER A 303 16.98 22.38 -3.63
C SER A 303 15.67 21.78 -4.14
N ILE A 304 15.54 20.44 -4.13
CA ILE A 304 14.32 19.77 -4.55
C ILE A 304 13.22 20.03 -3.51
N LYS A 305 12.08 20.54 -3.98
CA LYS A 305 10.90 20.73 -3.15
C LYS A 305 10.07 19.44 -3.16
N TRP A 306 9.88 18.87 -1.98
CA TRP A 306 9.11 17.66 -1.78
C TRP A 306 7.75 18.01 -1.19
N ASN A 307 6.68 17.45 -1.76
CA ASN A 307 5.32 17.67 -1.33
C ASN A 307 4.72 16.36 -0.84
N LYS A 308 4.14 16.38 0.37
CA LYS A 308 3.44 15.22 0.92
C LYS A 308 2.18 14.90 0.11
N VAL A 309 2.02 13.64 -0.27
CA VAL A 309 0.89 13.13 -1.04
C VAL A 309 -0.01 12.28 -0.13
N GLY A 310 -1.32 12.46 -0.29
CA GLY A 310 -2.37 11.71 0.38
C GLY A 310 -3.46 11.27 -0.63
N PRO A 311 -4.70 11.02 -0.17
CA PRO A 311 -5.16 11.14 1.22
C PRO A 311 -4.58 10.02 2.11
N ALA A 312 -4.55 10.25 3.42
CA ALA A 312 -3.85 9.36 4.36
C ALA A 312 -4.47 7.96 4.44
N ASN A 313 -5.75 7.79 4.11
CA ASN A 313 -6.40 6.48 4.03
C ASN A 313 -6.07 5.70 2.74
N LEU A 314 -5.12 6.19 1.93
CA LEU A 314 -4.71 5.54 0.68
C LEU A 314 -3.19 5.53 0.51
N ARG A 315 -2.52 6.60 0.92
CA ARG A 315 -1.07 6.74 0.75
C ARG A 315 -0.48 7.79 1.67
N ASN A 316 0.80 7.62 1.96
CA ASN A 316 1.60 8.56 2.73
C ASN A 316 3.04 8.53 2.23
N TYR A 317 3.41 9.43 1.32
CA TYR A 317 4.79 9.61 0.86
C TYR A 317 4.98 11.03 0.32
N GLU A 318 6.16 11.36 -0.18
CA GLU A 318 6.44 12.67 -0.77
C GLU A 318 6.74 12.54 -2.26
N VAL A 319 6.35 13.54 -3.06
CA VAL A 319 6.67 13.64 -4.49
C VAL A 319 7.39 14.96 -4.76
N ALA A 320 8.41 14.91 -5.63
CA ALA A 320 9.16 16.08 -6.03
C ALA A 320 8.33 17.02 -6.93
N ASP A 321 8.43 18.32 -6.68
CA ASP A 321 7.97 19.35 -7.60
C ASP A 321 8.90 19.41 -8.84
N GLU A 322 8.37 19.08 -10.02
CA GLU A 322 9.11 19.08 -11.30
C GLU A 322 9.85 20.41 -11.55
N SER A 323 9.27 21.54 -11.12
CA SER A 323 9.86 22.85 -11.35
C SER A 323 11.19 23.02 -10.60
N SER A 324 11.35 22.32 -9.47
CA SER A 324 12.52 22.36 -8.59
C SER A 324 13.64 21.39 -8.95
N LEU A 325 13.40 20.43 -9.86
CA LEU A 325 14.38 19.42 -10.21
C LEU A 325 15.67 20.04 -10.81
N PRO A 326 16.86 19.63 -10.34
CA PRO A 326 18.13 20.16 -10.83
C PRO A 326 18.57 19.55 -12.17
N GLY A 327 19.40 20.32 -12.89
CA GLY A 327 20.38 19.84 -13.87
C GLY A 327 19.97 18.65 -14.76
N THR A 328 20.62 17.51 -14.52
CA THR A 328 20.44 16.27 -15.27
C THR A 328 19.19 15.52 -14.82
N LEU A 329 18.82 15.55 -13.54
CA LEU A 329 17.62 14.93 -13.01
C LEU A 329 16.34 15.47 -13.68
N LYS A 330 16.28 16.78 -13.95
CA LYS A 330 15.15 17.38 -14.68
C LYS A 330 15.05 16.87 -16.13
N LYS A 331 16.19 16.68 -16.79
CA LYS A 331 16.22 16.12 -18.16
C LYS A 331 15.85 14.64 -18.16
N PHE A 332 16.31 13.90 -17.15
CA PHE A 332 15.95 12.51 -16.93
C PHE A 332 14.44 12.34 -16.67
N TYR A 333 13.86 13.20 -15.85
CA TYR A 333 12.40 13.20 -15.62
C TYR A 333 11.62 13.44 -16.93
N LYS A 334 12.14 14.31 -17.81
CA LYS A 334 11.56 14.54 -19.14
C LYS A 334 11.76 13.40 -20.13
N LEU A 335 12.81 12.58 -19.97
CA LEU A 335 13.08 11.42 -20.82
C LEU A 335 11.89 10.45 -20.82
N PHE A 336 11.34 10.13 -19.65
CA PHE A 336 10.18 9.23 -19.52
C PHE A 336 8.91 9.80 -20.17
N ARG A 337 8.87 11.11 -20.39
CA ARG A 337 7.75 11.78 -21.06
C ARG A 337 7.96 11.94 -22.57
N SER A 338 9.13 11.60 -23.12
CA SER A 338 9.46 11.89 -24.53
C SER A 338 8.94 10.83 -25.49
N LEU A 339 8.57 11.24 -26.71
CA LEU A 339 8.15 10.31 -27.77
C LEU A 339 9.17 9.17 -28.03
N PRO A 340 10.50 9.40 -28.05
CA PRO A 340 11.47 8.32 -28.18
C PRO A 340 11.36 7.26 -27.08
N PHE A 341 11.06 7.66 -25.83
CA PHE A 341 10.92 6.70 -24.74
C PHE A 341 9.59 5.93 -24.82
N PHE A 342 8.50 6.61 -25.19
CA PHE A 342 7.24 5.93 -25.52
C PHE A 342 7.42 4.91 -26.65
N GLN A 343 8.23 5.23 -27.67
CA GLN A 343 8.53 4.30 -28.77
C GLN A 343 9.35 3.10 -28.28
N LEU A 344 10.27 3.31 -27.34
CA LEU A 344 11.02 2.22 -26.71
C LEU A 344 10.08 1.30 -25.93
N LEU A 345 9.16 1.85 -25.14
CA LEU A 345 8.17 1.06 -24.40
C LEU A 345 7.27 0.27 -25.34
N LYS A 346 6.74 0.88 -26.41
CA LYS A 346 6.01 0.17 -27.47
C LYS A 346 6.81 -1.00 -28.03
N ASN A 347 8.12 -0.84 -28.23
CA ASN A 347 8.96 -1.93 -28.71
C ASN A 347 9.20 -3.04 -27.65
N TYR A 348 9.20 -2.68 -26.36
CA TYR A 348 9.31 -3.63 -25.25
C TYR A 348 8.00 -4.35 -24.92
N THR A 349 6.83 -3.81 -25.29
CA THR A 349 5.56 -4.34 -24.78
C THR A 349 4.48 -4.51 -25.83
N GLU A 350 4.69 -4.04 -27.06
CA GLU A 350 3.71 -3.94 -28.16
C GLU A 350 2.45 -3.10 -27.92
N LEU A 351 2.27 -2.59 -26.70
CA LEU A 351 1.23 -1.61 -26.40
C LEU A 351 1.32 -0.40 -27.35
N ASP A 352 0.16 0.13 -27.72
CA ASP A 352 0.02 1.21 -28.70
C ASP A 352 0.32 2.60 -28.09
N LEU A 353 1.52 2.73 -27.52
CA LEU A 353 1.98 3.93 -26.82
C LEU A 353 2.46 5.06 -27.76
N ILE A 354 2.05 5.09 -29.02
CA ILE A 354 2.47 6.15 -29.96
C ILE A 354 1.25 6.87 -30.51
N PRO A 355 1.19 8.21 -30.40
CA PRO A 355 0.08 8.96 -30.98
C PRO A 355 -0.03 8.71 -32.49
N ASP A 356 -1.24 8.48 -32.96
CA ASP A 356 -1.56 8.46 -34.38
C ASP A 356 -2.57 9.56 -34.75
N ASN A 357 -2.79 9.76 -36.04
CA ASN A 357 -3.61 10.86 -36.54
C ASN A 357 -5.13 10.62 -36.42
N GLU A 358 -5.57 9.42 -36.03
CA GLU A 358 -6.97 9.03 -36.13
C GLU A 358 -7.61 8.77 -34.77
N ASN A 359 -7.00 8.00 -33.86
CA ASN A 359 -7.64 7.61 -32.59
C ASN A 359 -6.69 7.40 -31.39
N MET A 360 -5.40 7.10 -31.60
CA MET A 360 -4.51 6.71 -30.51
C MET A 360 -3.96 7.93 -29.75
N LYS A 361 -4.28 8.03 -28.46
CA LYS A 361 -3.90 9.16 -27.60
C LYS A 361 -3.31 8.65 -26.28
N PRO A 362 -2.09 8.07 -26.32
CA PRO A 362 -1.48 7.50 -25.14
C PRO A 362 -1.25 8.58 -24.10
N ARG A 363 -1.38 8.20 -22.83
CA ARG A 363 -1.22 9.09 -21.69
C ARG A 363 -0.36 8.44 -20.62
N MET A 364 0.18 9.27 -19.73
CA MET A 364 0.97 8.76 -18.62
C MET A 364 0.88 9.63 -17.37
N THR A 365 1.16 9.02 -16.22
CA THR A 365 1.46 9.72 -14.97
C THR A 365 2.92 9.50 -14.60
N ILE A 366 3.52 10.42 -13.86
CA ILE A 366 4.92 10.33 -13.43
C ILE A 366 5.11 10.95 -12.06
N GLU A 367 5.71 10.19 -11.15
CA GLU A 367 6.04 10.63 -9.80
C GLU A 367 7.50 10.28 -9.50
N LEU A 368 8.28 11.29 -9.13
CA LEU A 368 9.53 11.05 -8.42
C LEU A 368 9.22 11.08 -6.93
N GLN A 369 9.15 9.91 -6.32
CA GLN A 369 8.75 9.70 -4.94
C GLN A 369 9.95 9.65 -4.01
N ARG A 370 9.81 10.21 -2.81
CA ARG A 370 10.75 10.08 -1.70
C ARG A 370 10.06 9.34 -0.56
N TRP A 371 10.73 8.31 -0.07
CA TRP A 371 10.22 7.39 0.93
C TRP A 371 11.11 7.41 2.18
N SER A 372 10.48 7.39 3.34
CA SER A 372 11.10 7.35 4.67
C SER A 372 10.22 6.58 5.64
N LYS A 373 10.67 6.40 6.88
CA LYS A 373 9.82 5.83 7.94
C LYS A 373 8.45 6.52 8.03
N GLY A 374 7.42 5.71 8.23
CA GLY A 374 6.02 6.09 8.21
C GLY A 374 5.38 6.07 6.83
N CYS A 375 6.13 5.90 5.73
CA CYS A 375 5.55 5.88 4.38
C CYS A 375 4.84 4.57 4.06
N TYR A 376 3.76 4.63 3.27
CA TYR A 376 2.96 3.46 2.85
C TYR A 376 2.05 3.78 1.66
N THR A 377 1.50 2.74 1.03
CA THR A 377 0.22 2.79 0.30
C THR A 377 -0.75 1.72 0.82
N LEU A 378 -2.04 1.86 0.51
CA LEU A 378 -3.09 0.91 0.83
C LEU A 378 -3.81 0.45 -0.44
N ILE A 379 -4.36 -0.76 -0.39
CA ILE A 379 -5.26 -1.31 -1.40
C ILE A 379 -6.61 -0.60 -1.26
N CYS A 380 -7.26 -0.28 -2.38
CA CYS A 380 -8.57 0.38 -2.37
C CYS A 380 -9.48 -0.17 -3.45
N ASP A 381 -10.73 -0.42 -3.07
CA ASP A 381 -11.80 -0.96 -3.91
C ASP A 381 -12.12 -0.09 -5.15
N ASN A 382 -11.72 1.19 -5.15
CA ASN A 382 -12.06 2.17 -6.19
C ASN A 382 -10.88 2.51 -7.10
N TYR A 383 -10.17 1.52 -7.64
CA TYR A 383 -9.38 1.74 -8.86
C TYR A 383 -10.34 1.89 -10.05
N CYS A 384 -10.92 3.08 -10.20
CA CYS A 384 -11.59 3.52 -11.42
C CYS A 384 -10.93 4.83 -11.84
N ASP A 385 -10.07 4.76 -12.86
CA ASP A 385 -9.44 5.93 -13.48
C ASP A 385 -10.49 6.68 -14.32
N GLU A 386 -11.29 7.56 -13.70
CA GLU A 386 -12.13 8.48 -14.46
C GLU A 386 -11.31 9.69 -14.94
N ASP A 387 -11.36 9.95 -16.25
CA ASP A 387 -10.53 10.91 -16.95
C ASP A 387 -10.90 12.37 -16.67
N VAL A 388 -9.87 13.20 -16.43
CA VAL A 388 -9.98 14.66 -16.54
C VAL A 388 -8.96 15.16 -17.56
N ASP A 389 -9.45 15.68 -18.69
CA ASP A 389 -8.62 16.21 -19.78
C ASP A 389 -7.98 17.57 -19.43
N GLU A 390 -6.69 17.74 -19.74
CA GLU A 390 -5.94 19.01 -19.54
C GLU A 390 -6.51 20.20 -20.32
N GLU A 391 -7.35 19.98 -21.34
CA GLU A 391 -7.89 21.06 -22.18
C GLU A 391 -8.87 22.00 -21.44
N GLN A 392 -9.41 21.61 -20.27
CA GLN A 392 -10.38 22.45 -19.54
C GLN A 392 -9.75 23.51 -18.62
N ILE A 393 -8.42 23.56 -18.44
CA ILE A 393 -7.78 24.48 -17.47
C ILE A 393 -7.32 25.80 -18.11
N ASN A 394 -7.28 25.92 -19.45
CA ASN A 394 -6.85 27.16 -20.13
C ASN A 394 -8.00 28.14 -20.45
N GLY A 395 -9.02 28.20 -19.60
CA GLY A 395 -10.21 29.02 -19.81
C GLY A 395 -10.60 29.89 -18.61
N CYS A 396 -9.67 30.64 -18.00
CA CYS A 396 -10.09 31.69 -17.05
C CYS A 396 -9.30 33.00 -17.17
N HIS A 397 -9.97 34.02 -17.72
CA HIS A 397 -10.09 35.43 -17.27
C HIS A 397 -10.63 36.26 -18.46
N VAL A 398 -11.63 37.15 -18.35
CA VAL A 398 -11.76 38.31 -17.47
C VAL A 398 -13.24 38.75 -17.34
N VAL A 399 -13.70 38.87 -16.09
CA VAL A 399 -14.56 39.90 -15.46
C VAL A 399 -15.41 40.84 -16.36
N ASP A 400 -16.74 40.85 -16.19
CA ASP A 400 -17.42 42.01 -15.60
C ASP A 400 -18.91 41.84 -15.22
N SER A 401 -19.31 42.67 -14.25
CA SER A 401 -20.48 42.59 -13.38
C SER A 401 -21.80 43.11 -13.98
N LYS A 402 -22.96 42.54 -13.58
CA LYS A 402 -24.13 43.26 -12.98
C LYS A 402 -25.46 42.47 -12.96
N HIS A 403 -26.11 42.54 -11.79
CA HIS A 403 -27.55 42.66 -11.49
C HIS A 403 -28.61 41.64 -11.98
N THR A 404 -29.15 40.91 -10.99
CA THR A 404 -30.55 40.81 -10.53
C THR A 404 -31.76 40.86 -11.49
N LEU A 405 -32.71 39.94 -11.21
CA LEU A 405 -34.18 39.94 -11.43
C LEU A 405 -34.76 39.45 -12.78
N GLY A 406 -35.50 38.34 -12.69
CA GLY A 406 -36.97 38.37 -12.88
C GLY A 406 -37.55 38.08 -14.27
N SER A 407 -38.18 36.90 -14.36
CA SER A 407 -39.50 36.62 -14.95
C SER A 407 -39.87 37.02 -16.40
N GLN A 408 -40.42 36.00 -17.08
CA GLN A 408 -41.63 35.99 -17.94
C GLN A 408 -41.55 36.35 -19.43
N ASP A 409 -42.16 35.42 -20.20
CA ASP A 409 -43.01 35.59 -21.39
C ASP A 409 -42.32 36.11 -22.67
N SER A 410 -42.60 35.68 -23.91
CA SER A 410 -43.55 34.74 -24.52
C SER A 410 -43.38 34.91 -26.06
N VAL A 411 -43.65 33.85 -26.85
CA VAL A 411 -44.40 33.91 -28.13
C VAL A 411 -43.72 34.65 -29.32
N ASP A 412 -43.29 33.94 -30.37
CA ASP A 412 -44.15 33.50 -31.51
C ASP A 412 -43.39 33.32 -32.85
N ASN A 413 -43.84 32.30 -33.57
CA ASN A 413 -44.07 32.20 -35.02
C ASN A 413 -42.96 32.43 -36.06
N GLY A 414 -42.71 31.32 -36.77
CA GLY A 414 -42.98 31.18 -38.21
C GLY A 414 -41.88 31.70 -39.15
N ASP A 415 -41.71 31.18 -40.36
CA ASP A 415 -42.31 30.09 -41.11
C ASP A 415 -41.44 29.94 -42.38
N ASP A 416 -41.56 28.80 -43.05
CA ASP A 416 -41.40 28.62 -44.50
C ASP A 416 -40.03 28.90 -45.19
N SER A 417 -39.38 27.83 -45.69
CA SER A 417 -39.54 27.24 -47.05
C SER A 417 -38.51 27.83 -48.03
N ASP A 418 -37.54 27.06 -48.52
CA ASP A 418 -37.60 26.11 -49.64
C ASP A 418 -36.98 26.74 -50.92
N GLY A 419 -36.27 25.90 -51.67
CA GLY A 419 -36.04 26.11 -53.11
C GLY A 419 -34.64 26.49 -53.59
N GLY A 420 -33.91 25.49 -54.12
CA GLY A 420 -33.67 25.48 -55.57
C GLY A 420 -32.27 25.83 -56.13
N ALA A 421 -31.52 24.78 -56.44
CA ALA A 421 -30.93 24.42 -57.75
C ALA A 421 -29.90 25.32 -58.51
N ALA A 422 -28.76 24.66 -58.80
CA ALA A 422 -28.06 24.44 -60.09
C ALA A 422 -27.52 25.59 -60.97
N ASP A 423 -26.23 25.47 -61.33
CA ASP A 423 -25.63 25.44 -62.70
C ASP A 423 -24.10 25.72 -62.59
N GLU A 424 -23.22 24.78 -62.94
CA GLU A 424 -22.50 24.61 -64.23
C GLU A 424 -21.52 25.76 -64.62
N ASP A 425 -20.21 25.46 -64.78
CA ASP A 425 -19.56 25.20 -66.09
C ASP A 425 -18.02 25.49 -66.13
N THR A 426 -17.34 24.82 -67.07
CA THR A 426 -16.01 25.04 -67.73
C THR A 426 -14.74 24.43 -67.09
N THR A 427 -14.14 23.34 -67.61
CA THR A 427 -13.26 23.12 -68.81
C THR A 427 -11.87 23.77 -68.70
N ASP A 428 -10.71 23.26 -69.13
CA ASP A 428 -10.25 22.08 -69.87
C ASP A 428 -8.69 21.97 -69.73
N GLU A 429 -8.12 20.93 -70.32
CA GLU A 429 -6.74 20.76 -70.86
C GLU A 429 -5.80 19.72 -70.21
N ASN A 430 -5.71 18.60 -70.93
CA ASN A 430 -4.69 17.54 -70.88
C ASN A 430 -3.39 17.94 -71.59
N HIS A 431 -2.26 17.37 -71.16
CA HIS A 431 -1.15 17.02 -72.05
C HIS A 431 -0.38 15.78 -71.54
N ASP A 432 -0.39 14.73 -72.36
CA ASP A 432 0.47 13.55 -72.28
C ASP A 432 1.86 13.83 -72.88
N ASN A 433 2.91 13.17 -72.38
CA ASN A 433 3.86 12.38 -73.19
C ASN A 433 4.95 11.68 -72.36
N ASP A 434 5.36 10.54 -72.89
CA ASP A 434 6.15 9.43 -72.36
C ASP A 434 7.69 9.62 -72.27
N GLU A 435 8.30 8.63 -71.59
CA GLU A 435 9.65 8.01 -71.75
C GLU A 435 10.92 8.71 -71.20
N ALA A 436 11.59 8.06 -70.22
CA ALA A 436 12.90 7.37 -70.40
C ALA A 436 13.63 7.11 -69.06
N GLU A 437 14.22 5.92 -68.94
CA GLU A 437 15.15 5.46 -67.88
C GLU A 437 16.48 6.22 -67.88
N ASP A 438 17.10 6.43 -66.70
CA ASP A 438 18.55 6.31 -66.53
C ASP A 438 18.99 6.22 -65.05
N ASP A 439 19.80 5.20 -64.78
CA ASP A 439 20.47 4.84 -63.52
C ASP A 439 21.52 5.87 -63.08
N LYS A 440 21.55 6.23 -61.78
CA LYS A 440 22.81 6.54 -61.05
C LYS A 440 22.75 6.23 -59.55
N VAL A 441 23.53 5.20 -59.18
CA VAL A 441 23.90 4.81 -57.80
C VAL A 441 25.07 5.66 -57.27
N SER A 442 25.06 5.97 -55.97
CA SER A 442 26.25 6.36 -55.16
C SER A 442 26.03 6.10 -53.66
N PRO A 443 27.10 5.98 -52.84
CA PRO A 443 27.30 4.83 -51.95
C PRO A 443 27.20 5.16 -50.45
N ASN A 444 26.63 4.26 -49.63
CA ASN A 444 26.81 4.32 -48.18
C ASN A 444 26.80 2.98 -47.41
N ASN A 445 27.15 1.85 -48.04
CA ASN A 445 27.18 0.54 -47.37
C ASN A 445 28.58 0.09 -46.92
N ARG A 446 29.31 0.92 -46.16
CA ARG A 446 30.62 0.49 -45.61
C ARG A 446 30.82 0.67 -44.11
N GLU A 447 29.87 1.25 -43.39
CA GLU A 447 29.92 1.36 -41.92
C GLU A 447 28.95 0.43 -41.18
N GLU A 448 27.80 0.07 -41.77
CA GLU A 448 26.87 -0.92 -41.21
C GLU A 448 27.48 -2.34 -41.10
N SER A 449 28.43 -2.67 -41.98
CA SER A 449 29.06 -4.00 -42.03
C SER A 449 30.02 -4.29 -40.85
N LYS A 450 30.41 -3.29 -40.04
CA LYS A 450 31.35 -3.50 -38.92
C LYS A 450 30.65 -3.75 -37.59
N LEU A 451 29.46 -3.19 -37.37
CA LEU A 451 28.67 -3.40 -36.15
C LEU A 451 27.94 -4.76 -36.17
N GLN A 452 27.51 -5.23 -37.35
CA GLN A 452 26.87 -6.55 -37.50
C GLN A 452 27.79 -7.75 -37.18
N LYS A 453 29.12 -7.54 -37.15
CA LYS A 453 30.10 -8.63 -36.99
C LYS A 453 30.62 -8.81 -35.57
N GLN A 454 30.26 -7.91 -34.65
CA GLN A 454 30.68 -7.96 -33.25
C GLN A 454 29.61 -8.54 -32.29
N CYS A 455 28.37 -8.74 -32.75
CA CYS A 455 27.27 -9.27 -31.93
C CYS A 455 27.10 -10.81 -31.97
N ASN A 456 27.87 -11.55 -32.77
CA ASN A 456 27.61 -12.99 -32.98
C ASN A 456 28.33 -13.94 -32.00
N ASP A 457 29.09 -13.45 -31.02
CA ASP A 457 29.88 -14.31 -30.11
C ASP A 457 29.56 -14.17 -28.60
N LEU A 458 28.46 -13.52 -28.22
CA LEU A 458 28.02 -13.49 -26.81
C LEU A 458 26.88 -14.49 -26.58
N LYS A 459 27.25 -15.74 -26.28
CA LYS A 459 26.36 -16.63 -25.51
C LYS A 459 26.49 -16.23 -24.04
N ILE A 460 25.46 -15.60 -23.49
CA ILE A 460 25.30 -15.44 -22.05
C ILE A 460 24.44 -16.60 -21.57
N GLU A 461 24.98 -17.38 -20.64
CA GLU A 461 24.25 -18.41 -19.92
C GLU A 461 23.17 -17.75 -19.06
N SER A 462 21.93 -18.19 -19.24
CA SER A 462 20.82 -17.94 -18.33
C SER A 462 21.18 -18.49 -16.95
N VAL A 463 21.40 -17.61 -15.96
CA VAL A 463 21.53 -18.03 -14.57
C VAL A 463 20.12 -18.14 -14.00
N ASP A 464 19.62 -19.36 -14.04
CA ASP A 464 18.35 -19.78 -13.46
C ASP A 464 18.51 -19.81 -11.92
N PHE A 465 17.94 -18.84 -11.22
CA PHE A 465 17.91 -18.80 -9.75
C PHE A 465 16.65 -19.46 -9.18
N SER A 466 16.20 -20.55 -9.81
CA SER A 466 15.12 -21.39 -9.31
C SER A 466 15.59 -22.84 -9.34
N THR A 467 16.27 -23.31 -8.28
CA THR A 467 16.18 -24.68 -7.72
C THR A 467 17.30 -24.86 -6.68
N LYS A 468 16.99 -24.62 -5.40
CA LYS A 468 17.82 -25.18 -4.31
C LYS A 468 17.02 -25.41 -3.03
N MET A 469 16.07 -26.33 -3.08
CA MET A 469 15.65 -27.08 -1.90
C MET A 469 15.22 -28.50 -2.28
N MET A 470 15.64 -29.46 -1.45
CA MET A 470 15.30 -30.89 -1.45
C MET A 470 15.99 -31.78 -2.48
N ASN A 471 17.12 -32.37 -2.08
CA ASN A 471 17.20 -33.79 -1.74
C ASN A 471 18.65 -34.14 -1.40
N ASP A 472 18.86 -34.81 -0.25
CA ASP A 472 19.78 -35.94 -0.19
C ASP A 472 19.72 -36.62 1.19
N LYS A 473 19.35 -37.90 1.17
CA LYS A 473 19.53 -38.86 2.26
C LYS A 473 20.07 -40.17 1.68
N LYS A 474 21.17 -40.64 2.30
CA LYS A 474 21.80 -41.98 2.25
C LYS A 474 22.51 -42.30 0.92
N GLU A 475 23.69 -42.93 0.86
CA GLU A 475 24.20 -44.06 1.65
C GLU A 475 25.73 -44.28 1.45
N GLU A 476 26.39 -44.72 2.53
CA GLU A 476 27.58 -45.61 2.68
C GLU A 476 28.87 -45.61 1.81
N LYS A 477 30.00 -45.58 2.57
CA LYS A 477 31.23 -46.43 2.56
C LYS A 477 32.32 -46.32 1.46
N SER A 478 33.54 -46.05 1.95
CA SER A 478 34.78 -46.89 1.92
C SER A 478 36.05 -46.12 1.52
N ILE A 479 36.99 -45.93 2.46
CA ILE A 479 38.32 -46.59 2.62
C ILE A 479 39.40 -46.14 1.61
N GLY A 480 40.53 -45.65 2.16
CA GLY A 480 41.89 -45.88 1.62
C GLY A 480 42.70 -44.62 1.32
N ASN A 481 43.52 -44.06 2.21
CA ASN A 481 44.89 -44.42 2.67
C ASN A 481 46.04 -43.81 1.82
N ASP A 482 47.07 -43.37 2.55
CA ASP A 482 48.46 -43.03 2.17
C ASP A 482 48.73 -41.79 1.29
N GLY A 483 49.75 -40.96 1.53
CA GLY A 483 50.83 -41.02 2.52
C GLY A 483 52.09 -40.34 1.96
N GLY A 484 52.65 -39.38 2.70
CA GLY A 484 54.06 -38.95 2.66
C GLY A 484 54.58 -38.26 1.38
N ASN A 485 55.71 -37.58 1.35
CA ASN A 485 56.63 -37.00 2.35
C ASN A 485 57.68 -36.19 1.56
N ASN A 486 58.24 -35.16 2.20
CA ASN A 486 59.60 -34.58 2.02
C ASN A 486 60.04 -33.88 0.71
N GLY A 487 60.60 -32.66 0.89
CA GLY A 487 62.02 -32.46 0.60
C GLY A 487 62.48 -31.20 -0.19
N SER A 488 62.83 -30.15 0.56
CA SER A 488 64.10 -29.35 0.49
C SER A 488 64.55 -28.55 -0.77
N ARG A 489 64.72 -27.23 -0.52
CA ARG A 489 65.88 -26.33 -0.77
C ARG A 489 66.23 -25.74 -2.16
N GLU A 490 66.28 -24.39 -2.17
CA GLU A 490 67.29 -23.42 -2.72
C GLU A 490 67.54 -23.42 -4.24
N ASP A 491 67.72 -22.32 -5.00
CA ASP A 491 67.68 -20.84 -4.91
C ASP A 491 67.70 -20.31 -6.39
N ASP A 492 67.58 -18.99 -6.59
CA ASP A 492 67.90 -18.16 -7.78
C ASP A 492 66.85 -17.87 -8.89
N GLY A 493 66.38 -16.62 -8.90
CA GLY A 493 66.62 -15.68 -10.01
C GLY A 493 65.61 -15.50 -11.18
N PHE A 494 64.89 -14.37 -11.15
CA PHE A 494 64.47 -13.47 -12.25
C PHE A 494 63.20 -13.70 -13.13
N ASN A 495 62.46 -12.57 -13.20
CA ASN A 495 61.55 -12.01 -14.23
C ASN A 495 60.05 -12.37 -14.29
N ASP A 496 59.26 -11.29 -14.22
CA ASP A 496 57.81 -11.17 -14.38
C ASP A 496 57.30 -11.66 -15.74
N ASP A 497 56.28 -12.51 -15.70
CA ASP A 497 55.01 -12.32 -16.40
C ASP A 497 54.09 -13.50 -16.10
N ASN A 498 52.80 -13.21 -15.90
CA ASN A 498 51.65 -14.10 -15.78
C ASN A 498 51.29 -14.70 -14.41
N VAL A 499 50.08 -14.31 -13.96
CA VAL A 499 49.07 -15.15 -13.30
C VAL A 499 49.39 -15.48 -11.84
N LEU A 500 48.94 -14.71 -10.84
CA LEU A 500 47.54 -14.39 -10.53
C LEU A 500 46.61 -15.62 -10.57
N ARG A 501 47.08 -16.73 -9.99
CA ARG A 501 46.23 -17.72 -9.33
C ARG A 501 46.91 -18.21 -8.03
N SER A 502 46.20 -18.00 -6.92
CA SER A 502 46.28 -18.78 -5.66
C SER A 502 47.28 -18.37 -4.57
N ILE A 503 47.06 -17.22 -3.92
CA ILE A 503 47.34 -17.01 -2.48
C ILE A 503 46.23 -16.03 -2.01
N LEU A 504 45.24 -16.45 -1.22
CA LEU A 504 45.27 -16.29 0.23
C LEU A 504 44.47 -17.44 0.88
N LYS A 505 45.20 -18.35 1.52
CA LYS A 505 44.69 -19.16 2.63
C LYS A 505 44.66 -18.27 3.88
N ASP A 506 43.56 -18.41 4.60
CA ASP A 506 43.48 -18.61 6.05
C ASP A 506 44.62 -18.07 6.92
N ILE A 507 44.28 -17.13 7.80
CA ILE A 507 44.94 -16.94 9.08
C ILE A 507 43.93 -17.29 10.18
N LYS A 508 44.16 -18.41 10.87
CA LYS A 508 43.78 -18.59 12.28
C LYS A 508 44.98 -19.17 13.03
N PRO A 509 45.34 -18.64 14.21
CA PRO A 509 46.18 -19.37 15.16
C PRO A 509 45.34 -20.25 16.11
N LYS A 510 45.97 -21.37 16.50
CA LYS A 510 45.56 -22.38 17.49
C LYS A 510 45.95 -21.98 18.92
N VAL A 511 45.59 -22.88 19.87
CA VAL A 511 46.25 -23.24 21.17
C VAL A 511 45.35 -22.84 22.38
N ASP A 512 44.99 -23.66 23.39
CA ASP A 512 45.40 -24.99 23.86
C ASP A 512 44.30 -25.69 24.69
N ARG A 513 44.52 -26.98 24.99
CA ARG A 513 43.70 -27.88 25.84
C ARG A 513 43.92 -27.67 27.35
N GLN A 514 42.91 -27.95 28.19
CA GLN A 514 43.05 -28.80 29.40
C GLN A 514 41.70 -29.11 30.11
N ASP A 515 41.73 -30.23 30.84
CA ASP A 515 40.65 -31.07 31.39
C ASP A 515 39.95 -30.60 32.69
N GLU A 516 38.77 -31.21 32.91
CA GLU A 516 38.16 -31.69 34.18
C GLU A 516 37.45 -30.75 35.21
N SER A 517 36.14 -31.01 35.33
CA SER A 517 35.34 -31.22 36.56
C SER A 517 34.69 -30.06 37.34
N GLU A 518 33.47 -30.39 37.83
CA GLU A 518 32.67 -29.84 38.94
C GLU A 518 31.48 -28.90 38.65
N GLU A 519 30.37 -29.25 39.33
CA GLU A 519 29.01 -28.71 39.27
C GLU A 519 28.89 -27.28 39.83
N ALA A 520 28.02 -26.44 39.24
CA ALA A 520 26.95 -25.69 39.94
C ALA A 520 26.37 -24.51 39.12
N SER A 521 25.03 -24.47 39.10
CA SER A 521 24.17 -23.28 39.18
C SER A 521 23.92 -22.36 37.97
N CYS A 522 22.63 -22.01 37.87
CA CYS A 522 22.00 -20.82 37.31
C CYS A 522 21.86 -20.72 35.79
N SER A 523 20.62 -20.94 35.36
CA SER A 523 20.07 -20.86 34.01
C SER A 523 19.87 -19.43 33.51
N LYS A 524 20.44 -19.13 32.34
CA LYS A 524 19.95 -18.13 31.39
C LYS A 524 20.15 -18.64 29.96
N SER A 525 19.10 -18.44 29.16
CA SER A 525 19.06 -18.19 27.71
C SER A 525 19.80 -19.14 26.76
N GLU A 526 19.07 -19.81 25.88
CA GLU A 526 19.35 -19.81 24.44
C GLU A 526 18.15 -20.40 23.65
N ASP A 527 17.71 -19.63 22.66
CA ASP A 527 17.35 -20.01 21.30
C ASP A 527 16.65 -21.35 21.02
N PHE A 528 15.40 -21.24 20.57
CA PHE A 528 14.77 -22.23 19.69
C PHE A 528 14.09 -21.53 18.51
N PHE A 529 14.84 -21.35 17.43
CA PHE A 529 14.25 -21.29 16.09
C PHE A 529 14.06 -22.71 15.55
N LYS A 530 12.91 -22.90 14.89
CA LYS A 530 12.50 -23.99 13.99
C LYS A 530 12.03 -25.31 14.62
N ARG A 531 10.71 -25.49 14.60
CA ARG A 531 10.02 -26.67 14.04
C ARG A 531 8.51 -26.39 13.91
N SER A 532 8.06 -26.09 12.70
CA SER A 532 6.63 -26.17 12.33
C SER A 532 6.29 -27.63 11.97
N PRO A 533 5.19 -28.21 12.46
CA PRO A 533 4.65 -29.46 11.94
C PRO A 533 3.72 -29.21 10.73
N PRO A 534 3.48 -30.24 9.89
CA PRO A 534 2.73 -30.10 8.64
C PRO A 534 1.22 -30.01 8.90
N LEU A 535 0.55 -29.07 8.22
CA LEU A 535 -0.90 -28.95 8.15
C LEU A 535 -1.45 -30.02 7.18
N HIS A 536 -2.41 -30.79 7.65
CA HIS A 536 -3.35 -31.55 6.80
C HIS A 536 -4.68 -30.80 6.78
N PRO A 537 -5.42 -30.87 5.65
CA PRO A 537 -6.59 -30.05 5.38
C PRO A 537 -7.84 -30.67 6.02
N ASP A 538 -8.77 -29.79 6.42
CA ASP A 538 -10.22 -30.00 6.57
C ASP A 538 -10.74 -29.29 7.83
N SER A 539 -11.08 -28.01 7.67
CA SER A 539 -12.27 -27.41 8.28
C SER A 539 -12.51 -26.07 7.61
N GLU A 540 -13.55 -26.00 6.78
CA GLU A 540 -14.18 -24.75 6.39
C GLU A 540 -14.58 -23.99 7.67
N ASP A 541 -14.02 -22.81 7.87
CA ASP A 541 -14.33 -21.93 9.00
C ASP A 541 -14.77 -20.57 8.42
N PRO A 542 -16.06 -20.23 8.44
CA PRO A 542 -16.56 -18.95 7.99
C PRO A 542 -16.55 -17.99 9.19
N ASP A 543 -15.42 -17.31 9.42
CA ASP A 543 -15.39 -16.17 10.35
C ASP A 543 -14.21 -15.27 9.97
N VAL A 544 -14.46 -14.40 8.99
CA VAL A 544 -13.62 -13.23 8.73
C VAL A 544 -13.99 -12.20 9.79
N SER A 545 -13.01 -11.78 10.60
CA SER A 545 -13.18 -10.77 11.64
C SER A 545 -13.80 -9.49 11.08
N ASP A 546 -14.74 -8.86 11.82
CA ASP A 546 -15.40 -7.60 11.46
C ASP A 546 -14.43 -6.48 11.00
N ILE A 547 -13.16 -6.49 11.39
CA ILE A 547 -12.17 -5.51 10.92
C ILE A 547 -11.73 -5.73 9.45
N GLY A 548 -11.89 -6.95 8.94
CA GLY A 548 -11.59 -7.35 7.56
C GLY A 548 -12.68 -7.02 6.54
N ASP A 549 -13.88 -6.65 7.01
CA ASP A 549 -15.01 -6.27 6.13
C ASP A 549 -14.77 -4.94 5.38
N TYR A 550 -13.67 -4.24 5.66
CA TYR A 550 -13.31 -2.99 4.97
C TYR A 550 -12.96 -3.20 3.49
N LEU A 551 -12.70 -4.45 3.07
CA LEU A 551 -12.30 -4.82 1.69
C LEU A 551 -13.45 -5.43 0.85
N SER A 552 -14.69 -5.43 1.35
CA SER A 552 -15.81 -6.11 0.66
C SER A 552 -17.08 -5.26 0.59
N GLY A 553 -16.96 -3.99 0.18
CA GLY A 553 -18.02 -2.99 0.33
C GLY A 553 -18.61 -2.39 -0.94
N SER A 554 -18.98 -3.16 -1.97
CA SER A 554 -20.04 -2.78 -2.95
C SER A 554 -20.34 -3.87 -3.97
N SER A 555 -21.19 -4.83 -3.63
CA SER A 555 -21.89 -5.65 -4.63
C SER A 555 -23.31 -5.12 -4.81
N ARG A 556 -23.58 -4.56 -6.00
CA ARG A 556 -24.90 -4.11 -6.43
C ARG A 556 -25.87 -5.29 -6.39
N SER A 557 -26.88 -5.22 -5.53
CA SER A 557 -28.02 -6.14 -5.53
C SER A 557 -29.03 -5.72 -6.59
N SER A 558 -29.12 -6.48 -7.69
CA SER A 558 -30.29 -6.48 -8.58
C SER A 558 -31.20 -7.66 -8.21
N GLU A 559 -32.46 -7.33 -7.92
CA GLU A 559 -33.55 -8.28 -7.64
C GLU A 559 -34.09 -8.96 -8.92
N ASP A 560 -34.91 -9.99 -8.69
CA ASP A 560 -35.75 -10.81 -9.59
C ASP A 560 -35.07 -12.07 -10.18
N GLY A 561 -35.62 -13.29 -10.17
CA GLY A 561 -36.92 -13.87 -9.81
C GLY A 561 -36.93 -15.34 -10.31
N ASP A 562 -37.75 -16.20 -9.71
CA ASP A 562 -37.94 -17.63 -10.08
C ASP A 562 -38.25 -17.85 -11.57
N ASP A 563 -37.56 -18.80 -12.25
CA ASP A 563 -38.18 -19.93 -13.00
C ASP A 563 -37.18 -20.85 -13.75
N ARG A 564 -37.24 -22.14 -13.39
CA ARG A 564 -37.01 -23.43 -14.10
C ARG A 564 -36.30 -23.55 -15.46
N ASP A 565 -35.44 -24.57 -15.51
CA ASP A 565 -35.13 -25.53 -16.61
C ASP A 565 -34.88 -24.99 -18.03
N ASN A 566 -33.62 -25.02 -18.51
CA ASN A 566 -33.14 -25.78 -19.69
C ASN A 566 -31.75 -25.38 -20.21
N VAL A 567 -30.94 -26.42 -20.45
CA VAL A 567 -29.98 -26.62 -21.58
C VAL A 567 -28.65 -25.87 -21.59
N ASP A 568 -27.59 -26.67 -21.77
CA ASP A 568 -26.21 -26.31 -22.07
C ASP A 568 -26.08 -25.30 -23.22
N GLU A 569 -25.53 -24.12 -22.93
CA GLU A 569 -24.84 -23.28 -23.93
C GLU A 569 -23.47 -22.89 -23.36
N ILE A 570 -22.46 -23.08 -24.20
CA ILE A 570 -21.07 -22.69 -23.98
C ILE A 570 -21.06 -21.16 -24.10
N ASP A 571 -20.76 -20.48 -23.00
CA ASP A 571 -20.52 -19.02 -23.03
C ASP A 571 -19.23 -18.77 -23.83
N ASP A 572 -19.42 -18.29 -25.07
CA ASP A 572 -18.41 -17.56 -25.80
C ASP A 572 -18.05 -16.32 -24.96
N TYR A 573 -16.84 -16.29 -24.40
CA TYR A 573 -16.29 -15.10 -23.75
C TYR A 573 -16.24 -13.97 -24.79
N ASP A 574 -17.12 -12.98 -24.60
CA ASP A 574 -17.12 -11.72 -25.35
C ASP A 574 -15.91 -10.88 -24.92
N ASP A 575 -14.82 -11.02 -25.66
CA ASP A 575 -13.51 -10.35 -25.48
C ASP A 575 -13.57 -8.83 -25.77
N SER A 576 -14.76 -8.26 -26.00
CA SER A 576 -14.92 -6.88 -26.49
C SER A 576 -15.09 -5.81 -25.40
N ASN A 577 -15.06 -6.18 -24.12
CA ASN A 577 -15.23 -5.26 -22.98
C ASN A 577 -14.12 -5.32 -21.93
N ILE A 578 -12.94 -5.87 -22.26
CA ILE A 578 -11.77 -5.74 -21.38
C ILE A 578 -11.24 -4.32 -21.54
N GLU A 579 -11.53 -3.44 -20.58
CA GLU A 579 -10.88 -2.13 -20.51
C GLU A 579 -9.35 -2.34 -20.48
N PRO A 580 -8.59 -1.59 -21.30
CA PRO A 580 -7.17 -1.80 -21.46
C PRO A 580 -6.42 -1.61 -20.14
N GLY A 581 -5.43 -2.47 -19.90
CA GLY A 581 -4.56 -2.37 -18.74
C GLY A 581 -3.63 -1.16 -18.79
N THR A 582 -2.74 -1.07 -17.81
CA THR A 582 -1.73 -0.01 -17.75
C THR A 582 -0.34 -0.60 -17.57
N LEU A 583 0.67 0.09 -18.09
CA LEU A 583 2.07 -0.29 -17.94
C LEU A 583 2.74 0.59 -16.88
N ASP A 584 3.09 0.00 -15.75
CA ASP A 584 3.94 0.63 -14.77
C ASP A 584 5.42 0.46 -15.16
N VAL A 585 6.17 1.56 -15.08
CA VAL A 585 7.60 1.62 -15.28
C VAL A 585 8.23 2.21 -14.03
N ILE A 586 9.05 1.42 -13.34
CA ILE A 586 9.62 1.75 -12.04
C ILE A 586 11.14 1.74 -12.11
N MET A 587 11.75 2.76 -11.50
CA MET A 587 13.19 2.79 -11.25
C MET A 587 13.47 3.29 -9.84
N GLN A 588 14.32 2.57 -9.11
CA GLN A 588 14.63 2.88 -7.71
C GLN A 588 16.04 3.45 -7.55
N PHE A 589 16.22 4.28 -6.52
CA PHE A 589 17.47 4.95 -6.19
C PHE A 589 17.75 4.93 -4.69
N ASN A 590 19.03 4.74 -4.38
CA ASN A 590 19.58 4.70 -3.03
C ASN A 590 18.92 3.61 -2.15
N THR A 591 18.70 2.42 -2.73
CA THR A 591 18.03 1.30 -2.04
C THR A 591 18.96 0.45 -1.16
N MET A 592 20.27 0.74 -1.13
CA MET A 592 21.28 -0.05 -0.41
C MET A 592 20.97 -0.31 1.08
N HIS A 593 20.20 0.57 1.73
CA HIS A 593 19.82 0.45 3.15
C HIS A 593 18.37 -0.03 3.35
N VAL A 594 17.64 -0.30 2.27
CA VAL A 594 16.28 -0.80 2.30
C VAL A 594 16.34 -2.32 2.43
N SER A 595 15.53 -2.89 3.33
CA SER A 595 15.45 -4.35 3.50
C SER A 595 14.90 -5.00 2.23
N GLU A 596 15.39 -6.19 1.88
CA GLU A 596 14.87 -6.98 0.75
C GLU A 596 13.37 -7.32 0.90
N SER A 597 12.84 -7.24 2.13
CA SER A 597 11.42 -7.45 2.44
C SER A 597 10.51 -6.25 2.10
N GLU A 598 11.07 -5.05 1.91
CA GLU A 598 10.33 -3.82 1.58
C GLU A 598 10.09 -3.75 0.08
N THR A 599 9.22 -4.62 -0.41
CA THR A 599 8.91 -4.78 -1.83
C THR A 599 7.79 -3.85 -2.31
N ILE A 600 7.77 -3.61 -3.62
CA ILE A 600 6.58 -3.13 -4.33
C ILE A 600 5.84 -4.36 -4.84
N ASP A 601 4.65 -4.60 -4.32
CA ASP A 601 3.87 -5.80 -4.60
C ASP A 601 2.71 -5.47 -5.54
N TYR A 602 2.46 -6.33 -6.53
CA TYR A 602 1.28 -6.29 -7.37
C TYR A 602 0.41 -7.50 -7.02
N LEU A 603 -0.86 -7.27 -6.74
CA LEU A 603 -1.78 -8.30 -6.24
C LEU A 603 -3.19 -8.09 -6.79
N ASP A 604 -3.93 -9.17 -7.00
CA ASP A 604 -5.37 -9.11 -7.25
C ASP A 604 -6.13 -9.23 -5.91
N PRO A 605 -6.89 -8.20 -5.47
CA PRO A 605 -7.63 -8.26 -4.22
C PRO A 605 -8.68 -9.39 -4.16
N LYS A 606 -9.10 -9.94 -5.30
CA LYS A 606 -10.07 -11.03 -5.39
C LYS A 606 -9.43 -12.41 -5.23
N GLU A 607 -8.12 -12.53 -5.43
CA GLU A 607 -7.40 -13.78 -5.27
C GLU A 607 -6.83 -13.90 -3.86
N GLN A 608 -7.19 -14.97 -3.15
CA GLN A 608 -6.63 -15.25 -1.82
C GLN A 608 -5.17 -15.70 -1.94
N ASP A 609 -4.29 -14.98 -1.25
CA ASP A 609 -2.90 -15.36 -0.94
C ASP A 609 -1.95 -15.61 -2.13
N SER A 610 -1.62 -14.56 -2.90
CA SER A 610 -0.22 -14.25 -3.24
C SER A 610 -0.14 -12.94 -4.05
N ALA A 611 0.89 -12.11 -3.78
CA ALA A 611 1.21 -11.09 -4.76
C ALA A 611 1.64 -11.78 -6.06
N LEU A 612 1.11 -11.32 -7.17
CA LEU A 612 1.43 -11.80 -8.51
C LEU A 612 2.89 -11.47 -8.85
N ILE A 613 3.35 -10.27 -8.46
CA ILE A 613 4.68 -9.76 -8.78
C ILE A 613 5.26 -9.06 -7.55
N HIS A 614 6.54 -9.31 -7.27
CA HIS A 614 7.30 -8.68 -6.20
C HIS A 614 8.50 -7.94 -6.80
N ILE A 615 8.53 -6.61 -6.70
CA ILE A 615 9.69 -5.81 -7.09
C ILE A 615 10.53 -5.56 -5.84
N THR A 616 11.74 -6.12 -5.83
CA THR A 616 12.70 -5.91 -4.74
C THR A 616 13.48 -4.60 -4.89
N PRO A 617 13.87 -3.94 -3.77
CA PRO A 617 14.62 -2.68 -3.80
C PRO A 617 15.96 -2.77 -4.50
N GLN A 618 16.06 -2.28 -5.74
CA GLN A 618 17.27 -2.46 -6.54
C GLN A 618 17.64 -1.21 -7.35
N ASP A 619 18.87 -0.76 -7.14
CA ASP A 619 19.43 0.43 -7.77
C ASP A 619 19.73 0.21 -9.25
N ASN A 620 19.40 1.20 -10.10
CA ASN A 620 19.64 1.18 -11.55
C ASN A 620 18.97 0.00 -12.29
N HIS A 621 17.82 -0.44 -11.80
CA HIS A 621 16.98 -1.42 -12.48
C HIS A 621 15.73 -0.74 -13.02
N LEU A 622 15.38 -1.04 -14.27
CA LEU A 622 14.10 -0.66 -14.85
C LEU A 622 13.16 -1.85 -14.75
N CYS A 623 12.08 -1.69 -14.03
CA CYS A 623 11.02 -2.69 -13.89
C CYS A 623 9.86 -2.27 -14.78
N LEU A 624 9.41 -3.17 -15.65
CA LEU A 624 8.19 -3.04 -16.43
C LEU A 624 7.16 -3.97 -15.82
N VAL A 625 5.96 -3.49 -15.54
CA VAL A 625 4.84 -4.31 -15.06
C VAL A 625 3.58 -3.89 -15.80
N TYR A 626 3.07 -4.77 -16.65
CA TYR A 626 1.74 -4.63 -17.21
C TYR A 626 0.72 -5.13 -16.19
N LYS A 627 -0.23 -4.28 -15.83
CA LYS A 627 -1.25 -4.58 -14.84
C LYS A 627 -2.65 -4.35 -15.39
N GLU A 628 -3.53 -5.30 -15.12
CA GLU A 628 -4.96 -5.18 -15.40
C GLU A 628 -5.64 -4.29 -14.35
N LEU A 629 -6.89 -3.89 -14.59
CA LEU A 629 -7.64 -3.02 -13.68
C LEU A 629 -7.90 -3.66 -12.31
N SER A 630 -7.99 -4.99 -12.22
CA SER A 630 -8.13 -5.68 -10.93
C SER A 630 -6.83 -5.66 -10.12
N THR A 631 -5.68 -5.44 -10.75
CA THR A 631 -4.39 -5.54 -10.10
C THR A 631 -4.01 -4.25 -9.38
N CYS A 632 -3.81 -4.36 -8.07
CA CYS A 632 -3.40 -3.25 -7.20
C CYS A 632 -1.89 -3.25 -6.97
N ARG A 633 -1.28 -2.04 -6.99
CA ARG A 633 0.11 -1.82 -6.58
C ARG A 633 0.15 -1.42 -5.11
N LEU A 634 0.93 -2.14 -4.31
CA LEU A 634 1.11 -1.96 -2.88
C LEU A 634 2.58 -1.73 -2.53
N HIS A 635 2.87 -0.63 -1.83
CA HIS A 635 4.11 -0.39 -1.12
C HIS A 635 3.87 -0.58 0.38
N LYS A 636 4.63 -1.49 0.97
CA LYS A 636 4.55 -1.79 2.41
C LYS A 636 4.92 -0.58 3.27
N TYR A 637 4.47 -0.63 4.51
CA TYR A 637 4.76 0.39 5.51
C TYR A 637 6.24 0.36 5.90
N VAL A 638 6.92 1.50 5.76
CA VAL A 638 8.32 1.66 6.15
C VAL A 638 8.40 1.93 7.65
N ASN A 639 8.89 0.98 8.43
CA ASN A 639 8.97 1.09 9.89
C ASN A 639 10.10 2.00 10.39
N HIS A 640 10.12 2.26 11.70
CA HIS A 640 11.06 3.16 12.37
C HIS A 640 12.52 2.69 12.38
N TYR A 641 12.84 1.45 12.02
CA TYR A 641 14.23 0.98 11.89
C TYR A 641 14.89 1.51 10.61
N PHE A 642 14.11 1.91 9.60
CA PHE A 642 14.63 2.56 8.43
C PHE A 642 14.95 4.04 8.72
N GLU A 643 16.18 4.43 8.45
CA GLU A 643 16.65 5.81 8.63
C GLU A 643 17.11 6.39 7.29
N GLY A 644 16.76 7.65 7.04
CA GLY A 644 17.07 8.35 5.80
C GLY A 644 15.96 8.24 4.74
N TYR A 645 16.37 8.23 3.47
CA TYR A 645 15.48 8.27 2.33
C TYR A 645 15.92 7.30 1.22
N TYR A 646 14.95 6.67 0.58
CA TYR A 646 15.10 6.07 -0.75
C TYR A 646 14.08 6.69 -1.71
N TYR A 647 14.26 6.45 -3.00
CA TYR A 647 13.47 7.11 -4.02
C TYR A 647 13.00 6.15 -5.09
N ASN A 648 11.79 6.40 -5.59
CA ASN A 648 11.21 5.65 -6.69
C ASN A 648 10.79 6.65 -7.77
N LEU A 649 11.27 6.50 -8.99
CA LEU A 649 10.61 7.06 -10.16
C LEU A 649 9.55 6.05 -10.61
N ILE A 650 8.29 6.45 -10.55
CA ILE A 650 7.17 5.61 -10.97
C ILE A 650 6.43 6.33 -12.08
N CYS A 651 6.29 5.65 -13.21
CA CYS A 651 5.51 6.10 -14.34
C CYS A 651 4.42 5.07 -14.62
N THR A 652 3.20 5.51 -14.92
CA THR A 652 2.11 4.62 -15.38
C THR A 652 1.69 5.09 -16.75
N TYR A 653 1.80 4.23 -17.76
CA TYR A 653 1.43 4.50 -19.15
C TYR A 653 0.14 3.76 -19.50
N ARG A 654 -0.66 4.37 -20.36
CA ARG A 654 -1.85 3.76 -20.93
C ARG A 654 -2.00 4.16 -22.39
N GLU A 655 -2.67 3.27 -23.10
CA GLU A 655 -3.12 3.40 -24.48
C GLU A 655 -4.11 4.57 -24.66
#